data_AF-A0A7N6FIW7-F1
#
_entry.id   AF-A0A7N6FIW7-F1
#
_cell.length_a   1.000
_cell.length_b   1.000
_cell.length_c   1.000
_cell.angle_alpha   90.00
_cell.angle_beta   90.00
_cell.angle_gamma   90.00
#
_symmetry.space_group_name_H-M   'P 1'
#
loop_
_entity.id
_entity.type
_entity.pdbx_description
1 polymer ?
#
loop_
_entity_poly.entity_id
_entity_poly.type
_entity_poly.pdbx_seq_one_letter_code
_entity_poly.pdbx_strand_id
1 'polypeptide(L)'
;MSKEDPRILLLEEQVKSLSDELMQCQADKEFVWSLWKRLQVANPDLTQAVSLVVEREKHKAEMKDRKVLEILQSKDYKIQELEQKVTGQQQEINSLVQRRMTVDDESALMKKELTALREQLVNKSKELKEMKMECRGKEEKAQQVVLTLEEEQRGLTSCCATLQADLEEKERQANSQRDERNAAQARLKELEEQLNNALRELSILQSHNSSLASQLSFKERELAEKERQLSQLRGELAEVQTLYKQSTEHAAEQSHLIKQLEGLNLDTQRVLRNQEEAHTADTTSYQRLYKELSQCYQALVSSEANLRQSHQELNSQLAQKTEYILQLQAQLKQQQQEQIQLQQQLHSHQATIYLSPNRQTNFKALVSEQADNAAQKSTPNSGQTLTQGSNPRPEDRTLQRRSISSVRRGQGAPVQRSRSLSPASSLELGNGGRKSGAEERIQDLEELLQLKMEENEELRRAHDKRRERLCLIQSNYKTIRDQLKEMEKSNGLPGGRIQRAEPWQLRQENSDAVWNELAYLKNLTRKLCIEKASLEEELDMLRVQAAMDRATVKELHLCLAKEHQELLHKVVEERQVKSSTPKKPSVSSERMEQSFKKIEQLERRMISMEEETERLREKKEQLLEANEDLSHKCRRLQASLDHLHAQEAAQEEAAQAKAQVQKEQHRSEIVDLEVRLAGSEKEATKYQQQLLKLRQELGILRAARDFYKSHAAGPMLKLTGGFASNISNKVKFKTTRLRGPRHQCRHQTVSPNQAISSQGHSPSPTKDEWEDMSIDSDSGEEYSDSLNSVASGNAPYRQSDSRKSYRCSLISHTGAPTADRKMEQREVLAQDDKQHEPWERGVRAKKRRWRRKRMLMKTQHCSSSSMQQRMESLQRHIDILQSARKDAVLSVRELRRANEKITAKLNLITEKLRNRKQLTQKLTSDLAGVEQQKKVLEMELQQWRLITFPQQTAPPPAPIAPVNADCSCQGKTMPAPANPASQALEAEVKQLQAKLKSASAEVTRQVAANKALRGQLQEKEDKLCQLQDKVSHKERDVNMKRQFVEDLKTRLKVLQEMEKMYRGQVEDLEKKVKTLTEEATNRKALIESLKRRLNVATTEKNQYEASCTKLKGDLEKKDQRMHALQARVGASEQALTALEQTATEQMEGLTQQSSHVLDKLQKQLGQAYSQLEQLHSFIKALASEILLDVQEVKQQLMKRRRLRQANAVAVKGGLSAKSMIKAKSIAASILNMSENDLADIMDTDQSF
;
A
#
# COMPACT_ATOMS: atom_id res chain seq x y z
N MET A 1 -83.06 -92.54 -95.31
CA MET A 1 -83.17 -93.21 -96.62
C MET A 1 -83.58 -94.67 -96.38
N SER A 2 -84.30 -95.25 -97.33
CA SER A 2 -85.13 -96.45 -97.21
C SER A 2 -84.60 -97.59 -96.34
N LYS A 3 -85.47 -98.12 -95.46
CA LYS A 3 -85.35 -99.48 -94.90
C LYS A 3 -86.22 -100.51 -95.63
N GLU A 4 -86.97 -100.08 -96.64
CA GLU A 4 -87.96 -100.90 -97.35
C GLU A 4 -87.34 -101.63 -98.55
N ASP A 5 -86.44 -100.99 -99.30
CA ASP A 5 -85.68 -101.58 -100.42
C ASP A 5 -85.07 -102.98 -100.12
N PRO A 6 -84.33 -103.22 -99.01
CA PRO A 6 -83.80 -104.55 -98.72
C PRO A 6 -84.89 -105.58 -98.36
N ARG A 7 -86.08 -105.13 -97.97
CA ARG A 7 -87.23 -106.02 -97.71
C ARG A 7 -88.00 -106.32 -99.01
N ILE A 8 -88.07 -105.37 -99.93
CA ILE A 8 -88.62 -105.57 -101.28
C ILE A 8 -87.73 -106.55 -102.06
N LEU A 9 -86.42 -106.32 -102.11
CA LEU A 9 -85.46 -107.21 -102.79
C LEU A 9 -85.52 -108.65 -102.27
N LEU A 10 -85.56 -108.84 -100.95
CA LEU A 10 -85.64 -110.18 -100.35
C LEU A 10 -86.98 -110.87 -100.61
N LEU A 11 -88.08 -110.12 -100.72
CA LEU A 11 -89.37 -110.66 -101.17
C LEU A 11 -89.37 -110.99 -102.67
N GLU A 12 -88.71 -110.19 -103.52
CA GLU A 12 -88.55 -110.52 -104.94
C GLU A 12 -87.72 -111.79 -105.16
N GLU A 13 -86.63 -111.98 -104.41
CA GLU A 13 -85.85 -113.24 -104.44
C GLU A 13 -86.71 -114.43 -104.01
N GLN A 14 -87.50 -114.30 -102.95
CA GLN A 14 -88.41 -115.37 -102.48
C GLN A 14 -89.51 -115.69 -103.50
N VAL A 15 -90.09 -114.68 -104.17
CA VAL A 15 -91.09 -114.90 -105.23
C VAL A 15 -90.46 -115.58 -106.44
N LYS A 16 -89.23 -115.20 -106.83
CA LYS A 16 -88.48 -115.88 -107.90
C LYS A 16 -88.17 -117.33 -107.55
N SER A 17 -87.65 -117.61 -106.34
CA SER A 17 -87.32 -118.99 -105.94
C SER A 17 -88.54 -119.90 -105.89
N LEU A 18 -89.68 -119.42 -105.40
CA LEU A 18 -90.94 -120.18 -105.38
C LEU A 18 -91.51 -120.41 -106.80
N SER A 19 -91.31 -119.46 -107.71
CA SER A 19 -91.68 -119.63 -109.12
C SER A 19 -90.82 -120.70 -109.83
N ASP A 20 -89.51 -120.72 -109.56
CA ASP A 20 -88.59 -121.73 -110.11
C ASP A 20 -88.88 -123.12 -109.55
N GLU A 21 -89.20 -123.23 -108.26
CA GLU A 21 -89.62 -124.49 -107.63
C GLU A 21 -90.94 -125.01 -108.20
N LEU A 22 -91.93 -124.12 -108.44
CA LEU A 22 -93.18 -124.48 -109.09
C LEU A 22 -92.96 -124.99 -110.52
N MET A 23 -92.13 -124.31 -111.32
CA MET A 23 -91.75 -124.74 -112.67
C MET A 23 -91.05 -126.10 -112.67
N GLN A 24 -90.13 -126.33 -111.72
CA GLN A 24 -89.44 -127.61 -111.56
C GLN A 24 -90.41 -128.74 -111.19
N CYS A 25 -91.36 -128.51 -110.28
CA CYS A 25 -92.42 -129.46 -109.93
C CYS A 25 -93.36 -129.76 -111.10
N GLN A 26 -93.69 -128.76 -111.92
CA GLN A 26 -94.53 -128.94 -113.10
C GLN A 26 -93.83 -129.79 -114.18
N ALA A 27 -92.54 -129.52 -114.44
CA ALA A 27 -91.73 -130.33 -115.34
C ALA A 27 -91.52 -131.77 -114.83
N ASP A 28 -91.41 -131.98 -113.52
CA ASP A 28 -91.35 -133.32 -112.91
C ASP A 28 -92.69 -134.07 -113.04
N LYS A 29 -93.83 -133.39 -112.87
CA LYS A 29 -95.18 -133.96 -113.09
C LYS A 29 -95.35 -134.41 -114.54
N GLU A 30 -94.97 -133.58 -115.51
CA GLU A 30 -95.05 -133.92 -116.94
C GLU A 30 -94.08 -135.05 -117.30
N PHE A 31 -92.88 -135.08 -116.72
CA PHE A 31 -91.95 -136.19 -116.86
C PHE A 31 -92.55 -137.52 -116.35
N VAL A 32 -93.10 -137.55 -115.14
CA VAL A 32 -93.74 -138.76 -114.57
C VAL A 32 -94.95 -139.20 -115.40
N TRP A 33 -95.75 -138.26 -115.89
CA TRP A 33 -96.90 -138.56 -116.76
C TRP A 33 -96.47 -139.14 -118.13
N SER A 34 -95.42 -138.59 -118.72
CA SER A 34 -94.79 -139.10 -119.95
C SER A 34 -94.22 -140.52 -119.76
N LEU A 35 -93.54 -140.75 -118.63
CA LEU A 35 -92.98 -142.05 -118.26
C LEU A 35 -94.08 -143.10 -118.07
N TRP A 36 -95.12 -142.79 -117.29
CA TRP A 36 -96.29 -143.64 -117.08
C TRP A 36 -96.96 -144.04 -118.40
N LYS A 37 -97.14 -143.07 -119.30
CA LYS A 37 -97.76 -143.31 -120.62
C LYS A 37 -96.89 -144.18 -121.54
N ARG A 38 -95.55 -144.14 -121.44
CA ARG A 38 -94.65 -145.06 -122.16
C ARG A 38 -94.69 -146.48 -121.59
N LEU A 39 -94.76 -146.61 -120.26
CA LEU A 39 -94.88 -147.90 -119.57
C LEU A 39 -96.22 -148.62 -119.81
N GLN A 40 -97.22 -147.93 -120.38
CA GLN A 40 -98.55 -148.45 -120.64
C GLN A 40 -98.73 -149.09 -122.05
N VAL A 41 -97.67 -149.09 -122.88
CA VAL A 41 -97.67 -149.76 -124.19
C VAL A 41 -97.57 -151.28 -123.99
N ALA A 42 -98.27 -152.08 -124.82
CA ALA A 42 -98.40 -153.53 -124.64
C ALA A 42 -97.07 -154.32 -124.57
N ASN A 43 -95.99 -153.78 -125.14
CA ASN A 43 -94.60 -154.20 -124.88
C ASN A 43 -93.80 -152.93 -124.55
N PRO A 44 -93.62 -152.56 -123.27
CA PRO A 44 -92.93 -151.33 -122.90
C PRO A 44 -91.42 -151.55 -122.81
N ASP A 45 -90.62 -150.71 -123.48
CA ASP A 45 -89.16 -150.73 -123.32
C ASP A 45 -88.77 -150.10 -121.97
N LEU A 46 -88.67 -150.97 -120.96
CA LEU A 46 -88.20 -150.65 -119.62
C LEU A 46 -86.79 -150.04 -119.63
N THR A 47 -85.95 -150.36 -120.61
CA THR A 47 -84.58 -149.83 -120.74
C THR A 47 -84.62 -148.32 -121.02
N GLN A 48 -85.40 -147.89 -122.03
CA GLN A 48 -85.58 -146.47 -122.32
C GLN A 48 -86.27 -145.72 -121.16
N ALA A 49 -87.25 -146.35 -120.50
CA ALA A 49 -87.92 -145.76 -119.35
C ALA A 49 -86.95 -145.49 -118.17
N VAL A 50 -86.10 -146.47 -117.82
CA VAL A 50 -85.08 -146.31 -116.77
C VAL A 50 -84.02 -145.27 -117.17
N SER A 51 -83.54 -145.28 -118.42
CA SER A 51 -82.59 -144.28 -118.91
C SER A 51 -83.12 -142.86 -118.77
N LEU A 52 -84.38 -142.61 -119.11
CA LEU A 52 -85.02 -141.30 -118.94
C LEU A 52 -85.11 -140.87 -117.47
N VAL A 53 -85.34 -141.80 -116.53
CA VAL A 53 -85.35 -141.51 -115.09
C VAL A 53 -83.94 -141.16 -114.60
N VAL A 54 -82.93 -141.93 -115.02
CA VAL A 54 -81.51 -141.66 -114.70
C VAL A 54 -81.07 -140.31 -115.26
N GLU A 55 -81.45 -139.97 -116.50
CA GLU A 55 -81.18 -138.64 -117.07
C GLU A 55 -81.90 -137.53 -116.30
N ARG A 56 -83.16 -137.71 -115.90
CA ARG A 56 -83.91 -136.69 -115.15
C ARG A 56 -83.33 -136.45 -113.75
N GLU A 57 -82.98 -137.51 -113.02
CA GLU A 57 -82.33 -137.38 -111.71
C GLU A 57 -80.89 -136.86 -111.83
N LYS A 58 -80.15 -137.20 -112.88
CA LYS A 58 -78.85 -136.59 -113.20
C LYS A 58 -78.98 -135.08 -113.37
N HIS A 59 -79.94 -134.59 -114.16
CA HIS A 59 -80.18 -133.15 -114.32
C HIS A 59 -80.56 -132.48 -112.97
N LYS A 60 -81.30 -133.16 -112.10
CA LYS A 60 -81.60 -132.64 -110.75
C LYS A 60 -80.37 -132.59 -109.85
N ALA A 61 -79.45 -133.55 -109.95
CA ALA A 61 -78.17 -133.51 -109.25
C ALA A 61 -77.32 -132.34 -109.76
N GLU A 62 -77.11 -132.23 -111.08
CA GLU A 62 -76.34 -131.14 -111.69
C GLU A 62 -76.92 -129.73 -111.40
N MET A 63 -78.24 -129.60 -111.26
CA MET A 63 -78.89 -128.36 -110.83
C MET A 63 -78.71 -128.04 -109.34
N LYS A 64 -78.66 -129.06 -108.46
CA LYS A 64 -78.30 -128.88 -107.05
C LYS A 64 -76.84 -128.48 -106.92
N ASP A 65 -75.95 -129.16 -107.65
CA ASP A 65 -74.51 -128.88 -107.63
C ASP A 65 -74.20 -127.47 -108.17
N ARG A 66 -74.89 -127.00 -109.22
CA ARG A 66 -74.85 -125.60 -109.64
C ARG A 66 -75.25 -124.63 -108.54
N LYS A 67 -76.40 -124.84 -107.89
CA LYS A 67 -76.85 -123.97 -106.78
C LYS A 67 -75.85 -123.99 -105.60
N VAL A 68 -75.23 -125.14 -105.31
CA VAL A 68 -74.17 -125.23 -104.29
C VAL A 68 -72.93 -124.44 -104.71
N LEU A 69 -72.50 -124.50 -105.97
CA LEU A 69 -71.36 -123.73 -106.48
C LEU A 69 -71.63 -122.21 -106.49
N GLU A 70 -72.84 -121.77 -106.83
CA GLU A 70 -73.24 -120.35 -106.73
C GLU A 70 -73.27 -119.87 -105.27
N ILE A 71 -73.74 -120.71 -104.34
CA ILE A 71 -73.71 -120.45 -102.89
C ILE A 71 -72.26 -120.44 -102.35
N LEU A 72 -71.35 -121.23 -102.90
CA LEU A 72 -69.93 -121.18 -102.55
C LEU A 72 -69.26 -119.92 -103.09
N GLN A 73 -69.38 -119.61 -104.38
CA GLN A 73 -68.81 -118.40 -104.97
C GLN A 73 -69.30 -117.12 -104.29
N SER A 74 -70.59 -117.02 -103.99
CA SER A 74 -71.14 -115.86 -103.25
C SER A 74 -70.65 -115.77 -101.80
N LYS A 75 -70.37 -116.91 -101.14
CA LYS A 75 -69.68 -116.95 -99.83
C LYS A 75 -68.21 -116.56 -99.94
N ASP A 76 -67.49 -117.03 -100.96
CA ASP A 76 -66.07 -116.71 -101.18
C ASP A 76 -65.87 -115.22 -101.44
N TYR A 77 -66.72 -114.61 -102.30
CA TYR A 77 -66.77 -113.15 -102.46
C TYR A 77 -67.08 -112.43 -101.14
N LYS A 78 -67.97 -112.98 -100.29
CA LYS A 78 -68.31 -112.37 -99.01
C LYS A 78 -67.21 -112.50 -97.96
N ILE A 79 -66.45 -113.60 -97.99
CA ILE A 79 -65.24 -113.80 -97.19
C ILE A 79 -64.19 -112.76 -97.61
N GLN A 80 -63.93 -112.61 -98.92
CA GLN A 80 -62.98 -111.62 -99.44
C GLN A 80 -63.35 -110.18 -99.05
N GLU A 81 -64.64 -109.82 -99.07
CA GLU A 81 -65.11 -108.50 -98.60
C GLU A 81 -64.85 -108.29 -97.09
N LEU A 82 -65.00 -109.35 -96.28
CA LEU A 82 -64.72 -109.32 -94.84
C LEU A 82 -63.22 -109.27 -94.55
N GLU A 83 -62.38 -110.00 -95.30
CA GLU A 83 -60.92 -109.94 -95.19
C GLU A 83 -60.37 -108.55 -95.53
N GLN A 84 -60.90 -107.89 -96.57
CA GLN A 84 -60.57 -106.50 -96.89
C GLN A 84 -60.96 -105.54 -95.76
N LYS A 85 -62.11 -105.75 -95.11
CA LYS A 85 -62.54 -104.95 -93.95
C LYS A 85 -61.70 -105.18 -92.70
N VAL A 86 -61.34 -106.43 -92.41
CA VAL A 86 -60.47 -106.80 -91.28
C VAL A 86 -59.05 -106.25 -91.48
N THR A 87 -58.49 -106.36 -92.68
CA THR A 87 -57.16 -105.80 -92.97
C THR A 87 -57.14 -104.27 -92.93
N GLY A 88 -58.19 -103.60 -93.40
CA GLY A 88 -58.38 -102.15 -93.21
C GLY A 88 -58.43 -101.75 -91.74
N GLN A 89 -59.27 -102.41 -90.94
CA GLN A 89 -59.36 -102.17 -89.49
C GLN A 89 -58.03 -102.44 -88.77
N GLN A 90 -57.27 -103.47 -89.16
CA GLN A 90 -55.95 -103.75 -88.59
C GLN A 90 -54.95 -102.64 -88.90
N GLN A 91 -55.00 -102.02 -90.08
CA GLN A 91 -54.17 -100.87 -90.43
C GLN A 91 -54.55 -99.62 -89.61
N GLU A 92 -55.85 -99.36 -89.42
CA GLU A 92 -56.33 -98.27 -88.56
C GLU A 92 -55.88 -98.45 -87.11
N ILE A 93 -56.04 -99.66 -86.54
CA ILE A 93 -55.57 -100.02 -85.19
C ILE A 93 -54.06 -99.78 -85.07
N ASN A 94 -53.26 -100.24 -86.04
CA ASN A 94 -51.81 -100.03 -86.03
C ASN A 94 -51.46 -98.53 -86.04
N SER A 95 -52.18 -97.71 -86.81
CA SER A 95 -51.98 -96.25 -86.85
C SER A 95 -52.36 -95.54 -85.55
N LEU A 96 -53.30 -96.11 -84.78
CA LEU A 96 -53.72 -95.59 -83.48
C LEU A 96 -52.75 -96.02 -82.38
N VAL A 97 -52.22 -97.24 -82.44
CA VAL A 97 -51.16 -97.72 -81.54
C VAL A 97 -49.89 -96.88 -81.70
N GLN A 98 -49.46 -96.58 -82.93
CA GLN A 98 -48.30 -95.70 -83.17
C GLN A 98 -48.51 -94.29 -82.61
N ARG A 99 -49.67 -93.66 -82.86
CA ARG A 99 -50.01 -92.34 -82.30
C ARG A 99 -50.14 -92.35 -80.77
N ARG A 100 -50.57 -93.47 -80.18
CA ARG A 100 -50.56 -93.63 -78.73
C ARG A 100 -49.13 -93.69 -78.18
N MET A 101 -48.23 -94.43 -78.82
CA MET A 101 -46.83 -94.52 -78.38
C MET A 101 -46.15 -93.14 -78.37
N THR A 102 -46.31 -92.32 -79.41
CA THR A 102 -45.73 -90.97 -79.44
C THR A 102 -46.26 -90.07 -78.32
N VAL A 103 -47.55 -90.14 -78.01
CA VAL A 103 -48.16 -89.37 -76.90
C VAL A 103 -47.72 -89.92 -75.53
N ASP A 104 -47.57 -91.24 -75.38
CA ASP A 104 -47.04 -91.83 -74.15
C ASP A 104 -45.57 -91.41 -73.91
N ASP A 105 -44.74 -91.34 -74.96
CA ASP A 105 -43.35 -90.84 -74.93
C ASP A 105 -43.27 -89.33 -74.61
N GLU A 106 -44.09 -88.50 -75.26
CA GLU A 106 -44.23 -87.07 -74.92
C GLU A 106 -44.64 -86.89 -73.44
N SER A 107 -45.57 -87.71 -72.95
CA SER A 107 -45.95 -87.71 -71.54
C SER A 107 -44.78 -88.08 -70.62
N ALA A 108 -43.88 -88.97 -71.06
CA ALA A 108 -42.71 -89.40 -70.31
C ALA A 108 -41.62 -88.31 -70.27
N LEU A 109 -41.46 -87.54 -71.35
CA LEU A 109 -40.59 -86.35 -71.38
C LEU A 109 -41.13 -85.26 -70.45
N MET A 110 -42.40 -84.89 -70.57
CA MET A 110 -43.04 -83.89 -69.70
C MET A 110 -42.99 -84.29 -68.22
N LYS A 111 -43.11 -85.58 -67.89
CA LYS A 111 -42.92 -86.09 -66.51
C LYS A 111 -41.49 -85.90 -66.02
N LYS A 112 -40.47 -86.18 -66.85
CA LYS A 112 -39.04 -85.97 -66.52
C LYS A 112 -38.73 -84.50 -66.28
N GLU A 113 -39.24 -83.60 -67.12
CA GLU A 113 -39.07 -82.15 -66.95
C GLU A 113 -39.75 -81.65 -65.67
N LEU A 114 -40.97 -82.09 -65.38
CA LEU A 114 -41.66 -81.77 -64.12
C LEU A 114 -40.91 -82.28 -62.89
N THR A 115 -40.24 -83.44 -62.94
CA THR A 115 -39.35 -83.88 -61.85
C THR A 115 -38.10 -83.01 -61.74
N ALA A 116 -37.44 -82.67 -62.84
CA ALA A 116 -36.25 -81.81 -62.83
C ALA A 116 -36.55 -80.41 -62.29
N LEU A 117 -37.69 -79.81 -62.67
CA LEU A 117 -38.14 -78.52 -62.15
C LEU A 117 -38.50 -78.56 -60.65
N ARG A 118 -39.08 -79.68 -60.17
CA ARG A 118 -39.32 -79.90 -58.74
C ARG A 118 -38.01 -80.00 -57.95
N GLU A 119 -37.03 -80.73 -58.47
CA GLU A 119 -35.69 -80.84 -57.85
C GLU A 119 -34.96 -79.50 -57.83
N GLN A 120 -35.01 -78.73 -58.93
CA GLN A 120 -34.46 -77.37 -58.97
C GLN A 120 -35.13 -76.45 -57.93
N LEU A 121 -36.46 -76.51 -57.80
CA LEU A 121 -37.19 -75.71 -56.80
C LEU A 121 -36.86 -76.15 -55.36
N VAL A 122 -36.73 -77.45 -55.10
CA VAL A 122 -36.26 -77.98 -53.81
C VAL A 122 -34.85 -77.48 -53.49
N ASN A 123 -33.92 -77.55 -54.44
CA ASN A 123 -32.54 -77.11 -54.25
C ASN A 123 -32.45 -75.58 -54.04
N LYS A 124 -33.17 -74.78 -54.82
CA LYS A 124 -33.29 -73.32 -54.59
C LYS A 124 -33.92 -73.00 -53.23
N SER A 125 -34.84 -73.84 -52.74
CA SER A 125 -35.39 -73.68 -51.38
C SER A 125 -34.41 -74.02 -50.26
N LYS A 126 -33.40 -74.88 -50.51
CA LYS A 126 -32.29 -75.18 -49.59
C LYS A 126 -31.28 -74.04 -49.57
N GLU A 127 -30.79 -73.62 -50.74
CA GLU A 127 -29.90 -72.46 -50.91
C GLU A 127 -30.45 -71.21 -50.17
N LEU A 128 -31.75 -70.93 -50.34
CA LEU A 128 -32.40 -69.77 -49.72
C LEU A 128 -32.53 -69.91 -48.18
N LYS A 129 -32.61 -71.14 -47.64
CA LYS A 129 -32.55 -71.39 -46.19
C LYS A 129 -31.12 -71.23 -45.66
N GLU A 130 -30.13 -71.78 -46.36
CA GLU A 130 -28.71 -71.68 -46.01
C GLU A 130 -28.25 -70.21 -45.99
N MET A 131 -28.56 -69.44 -47.04
CA MET A 131 -28.30 -68.00 -47.08
C MET A 131 -29.02 -67.23 -45.96
N LYS A 132 -30.25 -67.62 -45.58
CA LYS A 132 -30.94 -67.01 -44.43
C LYS A 132 -30.26 -67.30 -43.09
N MET A 133 -29.74 -68.52 -42.90
CA MET A 133 -28.98 -68.87 -41.69
C MET A 133 -27.62 -68.17 -41.67
N GLU A 134 -26.96 -68.03 -42.81
CA GLU A 134 -25.69 -67.29 -42.92
C GLU A 134 -25.89 -65.79 -42.66
N CYS A 135 -26.98 -65.19 -43.15
CA CYS A 135 -27.34 -63.81 -42.82
C CYS A 135 -27.64 -63.63 -41.33
N ARG A 136 -28.38 -64.53 -40.68
CA ARG A 136 -28.59 -64.51 -39.22
C ARG A 136 -27.28 -64.60 -38.45
N GLY A 137 -26.42 -65.56 -38.80
CA GLY A 137 -25.10 -65.70 -38.18
C GLY A 137 -24.12 -64.55 -38.47
N LYS A 138 -24.41 -63.67 -39.45
CA LYS A 138 -23.70 -62.41 -39.68
C LYS A 138 -24.32 -61.27 -38.86
N GLU A 139 -25.64 -61.23 -38.75
CA GLU A 139 -26.40 -60.28 -37.93
C GLU A 139 -26.10 -60.44 -36.43
N GLU A 140 -26.12 -61.68 -35.92
CA GLU A 140 -25.74 -62.03 -34.54
C GLU A 140 -24.29 -61.62 -34.22
N LYS A 141 -23.36 -61.81 -35.16
CA LYS A 141 -21.97 -61.35 -35.02
C LYS A 141 -21.85 -59.83 -35.06
N ALA A 142 -22.64 -59.15 -35.88
CA ALA A 142 -22.69 -57.70 -35.92
C ALA A 142 -23.27 -57.13 -34.61
N GLN A 143 -24.33 -57.73 -34.07
CA GLN A 143 -24.88 -57.39 -32.75
C GLN A 143 -23.86 -57.58 -31.63
N GLN A 144 -23.11 -58.70 -31.64
CA GLN A 144 -22.05 -58.95 -30.65
C GLN A 144 -20.92 -57.92 -30.74
N VAL A 145 -20.53 -57.49 -31.94
CA VAL A 145 -19.52 -56.42 -32.15
C VAL A 145 -20.04 -55.06 -31.69
N VAL A 146 -21.32 -54.75 -31.94
CA VAL A 146 -21.96 -53.53 -31.43
C VAL A 146 -21.98 -53.53 -29.90
N LEU A 147 -22.35 -54.63 -29.25
CA LEU A 147 -22.31 -54.75 -27.79
C LEU A 147 -20.90 -54.51 -27.21
N THR A 148 -19.86 -55.10 -27.82
CA THR A 148 -18.47 -54.83 -27.37
C THR A 148 -18.06 -53.37 -27.57
N LEU A 149 -18.49 -52.72 -28.66
CA LEU A 149 -18.22 -51.30 -28.89
C LEU A 149 -19.01 -50.40 -27.94
N GLU A 150 -20.23 -50.78 -27.54
CA GLU A 150 -20.99 -50.08 -26.50
C GLU A 150 -20.38 -50.28 -25.10
N GLU A 151 -19.74 -51.41 -24.82
CA GLU A 151 -18.95 -51.64 -23.61
C GLU A 151 -17.65 -50.81 -23.60
N GLU A 152 -16.89 -50.80 -24.69
CA GLU A 152 -15.74 -49.91 -24.88
C GLU A 152 -16.13 -48.44 -24.79
N GLN A 153 -17.25 -48.02 -25.38
CA GLN A 153 -17.75 -46.65 -25.28
C GLN A 153 -18.16 -46.28 -23.85
N ARG A 154 -18.78 -47.21 -23.09
CA ARG A 154 -19.08 -47.02 -21.66
C ARG A 154 -17.81 -46.93 -20.81
N GLY A 155 -16.80 -47.75 -21.10
CA GLY A 155 -15.47 -47.65 -20.49
C GLY A 155 -14.81 -46.30 -20.77
N LEU A 156 -14.73 -45.90 -22.03
CA LEU A 156 -14.13 -44.62 -22.44
C LEU A 156 -14.87 -43.40 -21.88
N THR A 157 -16.21 -43.40 -21.86
CA THR A 157 -16.98 -42.30 -21.25
C THR A 157 -16.82 -42.25 -19.73
N SER A 158 -16.67 -43.40 -19.06
CA SER A 158 -16.28 -43.44 -17.65
C SER A 158 -14.88 -42.85 -17.42
N CYS A 159 -13.90 -43.20 -18.27
CA CYS A 159 -12.54 -42.65 -18.19
C CYS A 159 -12.50 -41.14 -18.49
N CYS A 160 -13.32 -40.64 -19.42
CA CYS A 160 -13.47 -39.20 -19.64
C CYS A 160 -14.09 -38.50 -18.43
N ALA A 161 -15.06 -39.13 -17.75
CA ALA A 161 -15.67 -38.57 -16.55
C ALA A 161 -14.71 -38.53 -15.35
N THR A 162 -13.87 -39.56 -15.15
CA THR A 162 -12.82 -39.52 -14.12
C THR A 162 -11.76 -38.48 -14.44
N LEU A 163 -11.26 -38.43 -15.68
CA LEU A 163 -10.28 -37.41 -16.09
C LEU A 163 -10.83 -35.99 -15.99
N GLN A 164 -12.13 -35.77 -16.23
CA GLN A 164 -12.76 -34.47 -15.98
C GLN A 164 -12.80 -34.15 -14.47
N ALA A 165 -13.19 -35.10 -13.62
CA ALA A 165 -13.19 -34.91 -12.17
C ALA A 165 -11.79 -34.61 -11.62
N ASP A 166 -10.77 -35.30 -12.13
CA ASP A 166 -9.35 -35.06 -11.81
C ASP A 166 -8.89 -33.68 -12.25
N LEU A 167 -9.29 -33.22 -13.44
CA LEU A 167 -8.99 -31.87 -13.94
C LEU A 167 -9.67 -30.77 -13.11
N GLU A 168 -10.96 -30.93 -12.79
CA GLU A 168 -11.67 -29.99 -11.91
C GLU A 168 -11.04 -29.96 -10.51
N GLU A 169 -10.57 -31.09 -10.01
CA GLU A 169 -9.90 -31.18 -8.70
C GLU A 169 -8.50 -30.55 -8.74
N LYS A 170 -7.76 -30.70 -9.83
CA LYS A 170 -6.50 -29.95 -10.04
C LYS A 170 -6.74 -28.45 -10.20
N GLU A 171 -7.86 -28.03 -10.78
CA GLU A 171 -8.26 -26.61 -10.82
C GLU A 171 -8.61 -26.08 -9.42
N ARG A 172 -9.36 -26.84 -8.59
CA ARG A 172 -9.60 -26.50 -7.18
C ARG A 172 -8.29 -26.35 -6.39
N GLN A 173 -7.37 -27.30 -6.55
CA GLN A 173 -6.06 -27.26 -5.89
C GLN A 173 -5.21 -26.07 -6.37
N ALA A 174 -5.20 -25.78 -7.67
CA ALA A 174 -4.50 -24.60 -8.21
C ALA A 174 -5.10 -23.27 -7.72
N ASN A 175 -6.41 -23.22 -7.49
CA ASN A 175 -7.09 -22.05 -6.93
C ASN A 175 -6.84 -21.91 -5.42
N SER A 176 -6.88 -23.00 -4.64
CA SER A 176 -6.47 -22.98 -3.22
C SER A 176 -5.05 -22.44 -3.07
N GLN A 177 -4.09 -23.00 -3.82
CA GLN A 177 -2.71 -22.50 -3.80
C GLN A 177 -2.55 -21.06 -4.35
N ARG A 178 -3.50 -20.57 -5.16
CA ARG A 178 -3.50 -19.15 -5.57
C ARG A 178 -3.96 -18.27 -4.42
N ASP A 179 -5.00 -18.67 -3.70
CA ASP A 179 -5.52 -17.91 -2.56
C ASP A 179 -4.60 -17.97 -1.33
N GLU A 180 -3.91 -19.10 -1.12
CA GLU A 180 -2.80 -19.23 -0.17
C GLU A 180 -1.65 -18.28 -0.51
N ARG A 181 -1.23 -18.20 -1.78
CA ARG A 181 -0.20 -17.24 -2.24
C ARG A 181 -0.68 -15.79 -2.12
N ASN A 182 -1.95 -15.50 -2.42
CA ASN A 182 -2.55 -14.18 -2.23
C ASN A 182 -2.54 -13.78 -0.74
N ALA A 183 -2.89 -14.70 0.16
CA ALA A 183 -2.87 -14.49 1.60
C ALA A 183 -1.45 -14.33 2.16
N ALA A 184 -0.48 -15.12 1.68
CA ALA A 184 0.93 -14.96 2.00
C ALA A 184 1.47 -13.61 1.52
N GLN A 185 1.14 -13.18 0.30
CA GLN A 185 1.54 -11.87 -0.23
C GLN A 185 0.85 -10.71 0.50
N ALA A 186 -0.37 -10.88 1.01
CA ALA A 186 -1.01 -9.91 1.89
C ALA A 186 -0.28 -9.78 3.23
N ARG A 187 0.11 -10.91 3.85
CA ARG A 187 0.93 -10.92 5.08
C ARG A 187 2.31 -10.29 4.87
N LEU A 188 2.97 -10.56 3.74
CA LEU A 188 4.24 -9.92 3.40
C LEU A 188 4.10 -8.40 3.29
N LYS A 189 3.05 -7.90 2.63
CA LYS A 189 2.76 -6.45 2.57
C LYS A 189 2.44 -5.84 3.92
N GLU A 190 1.73 -6.56 4.79
CA GLU A 190 1.47 -6.12 6.16
C GLU A 190 2.78 -6.04 6.98
N LEU A 191 3.69 -7.00 6.82
CA LEU A 191 5.03 -6.97 7.43
C LEU A 191 5.93 -5.88 6.82
N GLU A 192 5.87 -5.64 5.51
CA GLU A 192 6.53 -4.51 4.84
C GLU A 192 6.01 -3.17 5.36
N GLU A 193 4.69 -3.01 5.54
CA GLU A 193 4.09 -1.80 6.13
C GLU A 193 4.51 -1.62 7.59
N GLN A 194 4.54 -2.70 8.39
CA GLN A 194 5.04 -2.68 9.77
C GLN A 194 6.53 -2.32 9.85
N LEU A 195 7.38 -2.88 8.98
CA LEU A 195 8.81 -2.54 8.91
C LEU A 195 9.00 -1.07 8.50
N ASN A 196 8.25 -0.59 7.51
CA ASN A 196 8.27 0.82 7.11
C ASN A 196 7.74 1.75 8.21
N ASN A 197 6.82 1.30 9.07
CA ASN A 197 6.39 2.04 10.26
C ASN A 197 7.54 2.12 11.29
N ALA A 198 8.17 0.99 11.62
CA ALA A 198 9.30 0.93 12.54
C ALA A 198 10.51 1.75 12.07
N LEU A 199 10.83 1.73 10.78
CA LEU A 199 11.89 2.57 10.19
C LEU A 199 11.56 4.08 10.31
N ARG A 200 10.28 4.46 10.17
CA ARG A 200 9.83 5.84 10.39
C ARG A 200 9.87 6.23 11.87
N GLU A 201 9.53 5.32 12.78
CA GLU A 201 9.67 5.53 14.23
C GLU A 201 11.15 5.67 14.65
N LEU A 202 12.05 4.84 14.12
CA LEU A 202 13.50 4.98 14.31
C LEU A 202 14.03 6.32 13.77
N SER A 203 13.55 6.76 12.61
CA SER A 203 13.88 8.08 12.05
C SER A 203 13.41 9.23 12.95
N ILE A 204 12.21 9.09 13.54
CA ILE A 204 11.68 10.06 14.51
C ILE A 204 12.54 10.05 15.79
N LEU A 205 12.89 8.88 16.34
CA LEU A 205 13.76 8.77 17.52
C LEU A 205 15.16 9.32 17.26
N GLN A 206 15.73 9.09 16.06
CA GLN A 206 17.03 9.64 15.67
C GLN A 206 17.01 11.17 15.60
N SER A 207 15.93 11.76 15.07
CA SER A 207 15.76 13.23 15.06
C SER A 207 15.48 13.84 16.44
N HIS A 208 14.82 13.11 17.35
CA HIS A 208 14.73 13.51 18.76
C HIS A 208 16.10 13.45 19.44
N ASN A 209 16.89 12.41 19.19
CA ASN A 209 18.24 12.26 19.76
C ASN A 209 19.20 13.35 19.24
N SER A 210 19.16 13.69 17.95
CA SER A 210 19.94 14.81 17.42
C SER A 210 19.47 16.19 17.92
N SER A 211 18.17 16.36 18.19
CA SER A 211 17.64 17.54 18.88
C SER A 211 18.15 17.64 20.33
N LEU A 212 18.08 16.55 21.10
CA LEU A 212 18.60 16.48 22.48
C LEU A 212 20.11 16.73 22.54
N ALA A 213 20.89 16.15 21.62
CA ALA A 213 22.32 16.43 21.49
C ALA A 213 22.59 17.91 21.14
N SER A 214 21.75 18.51 20.30
CA SER A 214 21.84 19.95 19.97
C SER A 214 21.52 20.83 21.19
N GLN A 215 20.50 20.47 21.98
CA GLN A 215 20.13 21.15 23.23
C GLN A 215 21.22 21.02 24.31
N LEU A 216 21.81 19.83 24.47
CA LEU A 216 22.97 19.61 25.34
C LEU A 216 24.13 20.51 24.92
N SER A 217 24.50 20.51 23.64
CA SER A 217 25.58 21.39 23.13
C SER A 217 25.28 22.88 23.36
N PHE A 218 24.00 23.28 23.37
CA PHE A 218 23.59 24.65 23.69
C PHE A 218 23.78 24.96 25.17
N LYS A 219 23.36 24.04 26.06
CA LYS A 219 23.52 24.20 27.51
C LYS A 219 24.98 24.13 27.96
N GLU A 220 25.82 23.33 27.32
CA GLU A 220 27.28 23.35 27.49
C GLU A 220 27.87 24.73 27.15
N ARG A 221 27.47 25.32 26.01
CA ARG A 221 27.90 26.67 25.61
C ARG A 221 27.35 27.77 26.52
N GLU A 222 26.12 27.64 26.99
CA GLU A 222 25.52 28.56 27.97
C GLU A 222 26.27 28.50 29.31
N LEU A 223 26.59 27.30 29.81
CA LEU A 223 27.40 27.11 31.01
C LEU A 223 28.80 27.71 30.85
N ALA A 224 29.47 27.49 29.72
CA ALA A 224 30.80 28.07 29.47
C ALA A 224 30.79 29.62 29.49
N GLU A 225 29.78 30.26 28.91
CA GLU A 225 29.64 31.72 28.96
C GLU A 225 29.24 32.22 30.37
N LYS A 226 28.44 31.44 31.13
CA LYS A 226 28.15 31.74 32.55
C LYS A 226 29.39 31.60 33.43
N GLU A 227 30.24 30.62 33.18
CA GLU A 227 31.50 30.42 33.89
C GLU A 227 32.52 31.51 33.54
N ARG A 228 32.53 31.99 32.29
CA ARG A 228 33.27 33.19 31.87
C ARG A 228 32.77 34.45 32.60
N GLN A 229 31.45 34.64 32.70
CA GLN A 229 30.83 35.76 33.43
C GLN A 229 31.15 35.70 34.94
N LEU A 230 31.07 34.52 35.57
CA LEU A 230 31.47 34.32 36.96
C LEU A 230 32.97 34.58 37.18
N SER A 231 33.82 34.23 36.23
CA SER A 231 35.26 34.49 36.28
C SER A 231 35.57 35.99 36.15
N GLN A 232 34.85 36.71 35.29
CA GLN A 232 34.94 38.17 35.20
C GLN A 232 34.48 38.85 36.51
N LEU A 233 33.31 38.46 37.05
CA LEU A 233 32.80 39.00 38.32
C LEU A 233 33.73 38.71 39.52
N ARG A 234 34.44 37.58 39.52
CA ARG A 234 35.50 37.29 40.51
C ARG A 234 36.70 38.24 40.37
N GLY A 235 37.07 38.61 39.14
CA GLY A 235 38.09 39.63 38.87
C GLY A 235 37.66 41.02 39.35
N GLU A 236 36.47 41.48 38.95
CA GLU A 236 35.90 42.76 39.37
C GLU A 236 35.75 42.85 40.90
N LEU A 237 35.35 41.76 41.57
CA LEU A 237 35.31 41.68 43.03
C LEU A 237 36.70 41.81 43.67
N ALA A 238 37.73 41.20 43.07
CA ALA A 238 39.12 41.31 43.56
C ALA A 238 39.67 42.73 43.37
N GLU A 239 39.38 43.39 42.25
CA GLU A 239 39.73 44.79 42.00
C GLU A 239 39.03 45.73 43.01
N VAL A 240 37.73 45.54 43.26
CA VAL A 240 37.02 46.33 44.28
C VAL A 240 37.60 46.09 45.68
N GLN A 241 38.05 44.88 46.00
CA GLN A 241 38.74 44.60 47.27
C GLN A 241 40.13 45.27 47.37
N THR A 242 40.90 45.40 46.28
CA THR A 242 42.18 46.12 46.32
C THR A 242 41.96 47.63 46.42
N LEU A 243 41.01 48.19 45.68
CA LEU A 243 40.61 49.60 45.78
C LEU A 243 40.08 49.95 47.18
N TYR A 244 39.32 49.04 47.82
CA TYR A 244 38.88 49.23 49.21
C TYR A 244 40.06 49.26 50.18
N LYS A 245 41.04 48.35 50.05
CA LYS A 245 42.26 48.34 50.88
C LYS A 245 43.02 49.66 50.76
N GLN A 246 43.30 50.10 49.53
CA GLN A 246 43.95 51.39 49.24
C GLN A 246 43.18 52.58 49.86
N SER A 247 41.84 52.57 49.78
CA SER A 247 41.00 53.59 50.42
C SER A 247 41.11 53.58 51.95
N THR A 248 41.20 52.39 52.58
CA THR A 248 41.43 52.28 54.03
C THR A 248 42.84 52.67 54.45
N GLU A 249 43.85 52.40 53.61
CA GLU A 249 45.24 52.83 53.81
C GLU A 249 45.34 54.36 53.75
N HIS A 250 44.77 55.00 52.72
CA HIS A 250 44.68 56.46 52.63
C HIS A 250 43.87 57.10 53.78
N ALA A 251 42.83 56.44 54.29
CA ALA A 251 42.10 56.90 55.47
C ALA A 251 42.97 56.83 56.76
N ALA A 252 43.83 55.81 56.87
CA ALA A 252 44.80 55.70 57.96
C ALA A 252 45.91 56.76 57.86
N GLU A 253 46.44 57.01 56.66
CA GLU A 253 47.38 58.11 56.38
C GLU A 253 46.79 59.48 56.77
N GLN A 254 45.54 59.75 56.37
CA GLN A 254 44.83 60.97 56.76
C GLN A 254 44.61 61.06 58.27
N SER A 255 44.27 59.95 58.94
CA SER A 255 44.16 59.92 60.41
C SER A 255 45.50 60.22 61.09
N HIS A 256 46.62 59.72 60.54
CA HIS A 256 47.96 59.99 61.06
C HIS A 256 48.35 61.47 60.89
N LEU A 257 48.05 62.06 59.73
CA LEU A 257 48.28 63.48 59.46
C LEU A 257 47.41 64.37 60.38
N ILE A 258 46.15 64.01 60.61
CA ILE A 258 45.27 64.73 61.55
C ILE A 258 45.87 64.72 62.96
N LYS A 259 46.31 63.56 63.47
CA LYS A 259 46.95 63.45 64.79
C LYS A 259 48.23 64.28 64.91
N GLN A 260 49.03 64.37 63.85
CA GLN A 260 50.21 65.24 63.81
C GLN A 260 49.83 66.73 63.89
N LEU A 261 48.78 67.15 63.15
CA LEU A 261 48.26 68.51 63.19
C LEU A 261 47.60 68.86 64.54
N GLU A 262 46.91 67.90 65.17
CA GLU A 262 46.36 68.03 66.52
C GLU A 262 47.46 68.20 67.57
N GLY A 263 48.53 67.40 67.49
CA GLY A 263 49.72 67.55 68.35
C GLY A 263 50.38 68.92 68.22
N LEU A 264 50.67 69.35 66.98
CA LEU A 264 51.24 70.68 66.71
C LEU A 264 50.34 71.82 67.20
N ASN A 265 49.02 71.67 67.10
CA ASN A 265 48.05 72.65 67.62
C ASN A 265 48.06 72.69 69.16
N LEU A 266 48.12 71.53 69.83
CA LEU A 266 48.24 71.44 71.29
C LEU A 266 49.55 72.04 71.81
N ASP A 267 50.67 71.80 71.13
CA ASP A 267 51.97 72.40 71.48
C ASP A 267 51.96 73.93 71.21
N THR A 268 51.33 74.39 70.12
CA THR A 268 51.15 75.83 69.85
C THR A 268 50.30 76.49 70.94
N GLN A 269 49.19 75.87 71.36
CA GLN A 269 48.37 76.35 72.46
C GLN A 269 49.13 76.35 73.80
N ARG A 270 50.03 75.39 74.04
CA ARG A 270 50.89 75.39 75.23
C ARG A 270 51.88 76.55 75.20
N VAL A 271 52.52 76.81 74.06
CA VAL A 271 53.43 77.97 73.90
C VAL A 271 52.69 79.29 74.12
N LEU A 272 51.47 79.44 73.58
CA LEU A 272 50.65 80.64 73.80
C LEU A 272 50.27 80.81 75.28
N ARG A 273 49.81 79.76 75.97
CA ARG A 273 49.55 79.84 77.43
C ARG A 273 50.79 80.18 78.23
N ASN A 274 51.95 79.58 77.91
CA ASN A 274 53.20 79.92 78.57
C ASN A 274 53.59 81.40 78.36
N GLN A 275 53.24 82.00 77.22
CA GLN A 275 53.42 83.44 76.95
C GLN A 275 52.39 84.30 77.71
N GLU A 276 51.13 83.87 77.81
CA GLU A 276 50.11 84.52 78.64
C GLU A 276 50.47 84.48 80.14
N GLU A 277 50.99 83.35 80.62
CA GLU A 277 51.52 83.17 81.99
C GLU A 277 52.76 84.05 82.24
N ALA A 278 53.68 84.16 81.28
CA ALA A 278 54.81 85.09 81.38
C ALA A 278 54.36 86.57 81.42
N HIS A 279 53.46 86.99 80.53
CA HIS A 279 52.96 88.38 80.49
C HIS A 279 52.07 88.73 81.71
N THR A 280 51.36 87.76 82.29
CA THR A 280 50.66 87.96 83.56
C THR A 280 51.63 88.04 84.74
N ALA A 281 52.70 87.23 84.77
CA ALA A 281 53.78 87.39 85.75
C ALA A 281 54.44 88.77 85.64
N ASP A 282 54.83 89.20 84.44
CA ASP A 282 55.40 90.52 84.16
C ASP A 282 54.48 91.65 84.65
N THR A 283 53.20 91.64 84.27
CA THR A 283 52.25 92.68 84.67
C THR A 283 51.99 92.70 86.18
N THR A 284 51.96 91.56 86.88
CA THR A 284 51.92 91.58 88.35
C THR A 284 53.23 92.11 88.98
N SER A 285 54.38 91.92 88.32
CA SER A 285 55.65 92.50 88.77
C SER A 285 55.66 94.03 88.64
N TYR A 286 55.21 94.58 87.51
CA TYR A 286 55.08 96.03 87.31
C TYR A 286 54.04 96.65 88.26
N GLN A 287 52.93 95.96 88.52
CA GLN A 287 51.95 96.39 89.53
C GLN A 287 52.50 96.39 90.95
N ARG A 288 53.43 95.47 91.28
CA ARG A 288 54.11 95.44 92.58
C ARG A 288 55.09 96.61 92.70
N LEU A 289 55.95 96.80 91.70
CA LEU A 289 56.89 97.93 91.62
C LEU A 289 56.18 99.29 91.74
N TYR A 290 55.02 99.45 91.09
CA TYR A 290 54.23 100.69 91.18
C TYR A 290 53.65 100.93 92.58
N LYS A 291 53.28 99.87 93.32
CA LYS A 291 52.84 99.97 94.73
C LYS A 291 53.99 100.29 95.67
N GLU A 292 55.16 99.71 95.45
CA GLU A 292 56.38 100.02 96.21
C GLU A 292 56.80 101.49 95.99
N LEU A 293 56.77 101.96 94.73
CA LEU A 293 57.08 103.35 94.38
C LEU A 293 56.07 104.35 94.99
N SER A 294 54.77 104.04 94.98
CA SER A 294 53.75 104.93 95.57
C SER A 294 53.81 104.96 97.10
N GLN A 295 54.16 103.84 97.75
CA GLN A 295 54.45 103.80 99.19
C GLN A 295 55.67 104.67 99.54
N CYS A 296 56.77 104.57 98.78
CA CYS A 296 57.95 105.42 98.95
C CYS A 296 57.63 106.91 98.77
N TYR A 297 56.84 107.27 97.75
CA TYR A 297 56.39 108.64 97.54
C TYR A 297 55.52 109.15 98.70
N GLN A 298 54.56 108.35 99.18
CA GLN A 298 53.67 108.77 100.26
C GLN A 298 54.41 108.88 101.61
N ALA A 299 55.40 108.02 101.86
CA ALA A 299 56.33 108.16 102.99
C ALA A 299 57.12 109.47 102.90
N LEU A 300 57.68 109.79 101.72
CA LEU A 300 58.41 111.05 101.49
C LEU A 300 57.52 112.28 101.79
N VAL A 301 56.29 112.32 101.25
CA VAL A 301 55.32 113.40 101.51
C VAL A 301 54.99 113.53 103.00
N SER A 302 54.83 112.42 103.72
CA SER A 302 54.61 112.47 105.18
C SER A 302 55.82 113.02 105.94
N SER A 303 57.05 112.68 105.53
CA SER A 303 58.27 113.24 106.13
C SER A 303 58.43 114.74 105.87
N GLU A 304 58.04 115.21 104.67
CA GLU A 304 58.05 116.62 104.30
C GLU A 304 57.00 117.41 105.12
N ALA A 305 55.82 116.82 105.37
CA ALA A 305 54.80 117.42 106.24
C ALA A 305 55.29 117.55 107.69
N ASN A 306 55.95 116.52 108.25
CA ASN A 306 56.52 116.56 109.60
C ASN A 306 57.63 117.64 109.71
N LEU A 307 58.48 117.78 108.68
CA LEU A 307 59.49 118.86 108.63
C LEU A 307 58.84 120.25 108.56
N ARG A 308 57.75 120.44 107.81
CA ARG A 308 56.99 121.70 107.80
C ARG A 308 56.38 122.02 109.17
N GLN A 309 55.84 121.03 109.89
CA GLN A 309 55.31 121.24 111.24
C GLN A 309 56.43 121.64 112.21
N SER A 310 57.56 120.95 112.20
CA SER A 310 58.73 121.30 113.02
C SER A 310 59.23 122.72 112.72
N HIS A 311 59.24 123.15 111.46
CA HIS A 311 59.58 124.53 111.09
C HIS A 311 58.56 125.56 111.62
N GLN A 312 57.27 125.22 111.66
CA GLN A 312 56.24 126.10 112.27
C GLN A 312 56.42 126.22 113.79
N GLU A 313 56.81 125.14 114.47
CA GLU A 313 57.12 125.14 115.91
C GLU A 313 58.41 125.94 116.23
N LEU A 314 59.46 125.87 115.40
CA LEU A 314 60.61 126.77 115.55
C LEU A 314 60.24 128.25 115.31
N ASN A 315 59.39 128.54 114.32
CA ASN A 315 58.94 129.91 114.05
C ASN A 315 58.13 130.51 115.21
N SER A 316 57.29 129.71 115.89
CA SER A 316 56.52 130.20 117.05
C SER A 316 57.42 130.46 118.27
N GLN A 317 58.44 129.62 118.50
CA GLN A 317 59.47 129.89 119.51
C GLN A 317 60.27 131.17 119.20
N LEU A 318 60.61 131.40 117.93
CA LEU A 318 61.28 132.64 117.49
C LEU A 318 60.43 133.88 117.75
N ALA A 319 59.12 133.81 117.49
CA ALA A 319 58.17 134.89 117.76
C ALA A 319 58.10 135.23 119.26
N GLN A 320 57.97 134.22 120.14
CA GLN A 320 57.97 134.40 121.59
C GLN A 320 59.26 135.08 122.11
N LYS A 321 60.43 134.70 121.57
CA LYS A 321 61.70 135.38 121.90
C LYS A 321 61.74 136.82 121.40
N THR A 322 61.10 137.12 120.27
CA THR A 322 61.03 138.46 119.70
C THR A 322 60.17 139.40 120.55
N GLU A 323 59.01 138.94 121.06
CA GLU A 323 58.19 139.71 122.01
C GLU A 323 58.93 140.01 123.32
N TYR A 324 59.68 139.03 123.85
CA TYR A 324 60.49 139.23 125.06
C TYR A 324 61.59 140.29 124.86
N ILE A 325 62.23 140.34 123.70
CA ILE A 325 63.21 141.38 123.33
C ILE A 325 62.55 142.76 123.27
N LEU A 326 61.32 142.87 122.74
CA LEU A 326 60.57 144.13 122.69
C LEU A 326 60.18 144.63 124.08
N GLN A 327 59.83 143.74 125.01
CA GLN A 327 59.55 144.10 126.42
C GLN A 327 60.79 144.68 127.11
N LEU A 328 61.97 144.08 126.91
CA LEU A 328 63.23 144.60 127.45
C LEU A 328 63.59 145.97 126.85
N GLN A 329 63.36 146.17 125.54
CA GLN A 329 63.58 147.47 124.89
C GLN A 329 62.63 148.58 125.41
N ALA A 330 61.43 148.24 125.87
CA ALA A 330 60.51 149.21 126.47
C ALA A 330 61.02 149.71 127.84
N GLN A 331 61.46 148.78 128.70
CA GLN A 331 62.01 149.11 130.02
C GLN A 331 63.25 150.03 129.94
N LEU A 332 64.14 149.75 128.99
CA LEU A 332 65.40 150.48 128.82
C LEU A 332 65.19 151.95 128.41
N LYS A 333 64.14 152.24 127.62
CA LYS A 333 63.78 153.63 127.27
C LYS A 333 63.26 154.44 128.47
N GLN A 334 62.54 153.80 129.39
CA GLN A 334 61.90 154.51 130.50
C GLN A 334 62.92 155.08 131.49
N GLN A 335 63.99 154.35 131.79
CA GLN A 335 65.10 154.86 132.63
C GLN A 335 65.89 156.00 131.96
N GLN A 336 65.93 156.04 130.62
CA GLN A 336 66.70 157.05 129.88
C GLN A 336 66.04 158.44 129.89
N GLN A 337 64.75 158.51 130.25
CA GLN A 337 63.95 159.74 130.22
C GLN A 337 64.17 160.64 131.46
N GLU A 338 64.55 160.07 132.60
CA GLU A 338 64.58 160.80 133.90
C GLU A 338 65.90 161.56 134.16
N GLN A 339 67.03 161.16 133.56
CA GLN A 339 68.33 161.77 133.83
C GLN A 339 68.58 163.13 133.15
N ILE A 340 67.75 163.54 132.18
CA ILE A 340 68.07 164.64 131.25
C ILE A 340 67.59 166.01 131.76
N GLN A 341 66.83 166.07 132.86
CA GLN A 341 66.08 167.28 133.25
C GLN A 341 66.87 168.36 134.02
N LEU A 342 68.18 168.19 134.27
CA LEU A 342 68.92 168.97 135.28
C LEU A 342 70.09 169.85 134.79
N GLN A 343 70.36 169.96 133.47
CA GLN A 343 71.44 170.83 132.97
C GLN A 343 71.14 171.43 131.60
N GLN A 344 71.02 172.77 131.51
CA GLN A 344 70.59 173.44 130.29
C GLN A 344 71.07 174.91 130.20
N GLN A 345 72.12 175.18 129.39
CA GLN A 345 72.50 176.55 128.98
C GLN A 345 73.41 176.57 127.72
N LEU A 346 73.18 177.57 126.85
CA LEU A 346 74.08 178.14 125.81
C LEU A 346 74.46 177.33 124.53
N HIS A 347 73.69 177.61 123.46
CA HIS A 347 74.09 178.00 122.08
C HIS A 347 75.06 177.20 121.14
N SER A 348 74.52 176.97 119.93
CA SER A 348 75.11 177.13 118.57
C SER A 348 76.12 176.13 117.95
N HIS A 349 75.60 175.40 116.95
CA HIS A 349 76.09 175.25 115.55
C HIS A 349 77.09 174.15 115.11
N GLN A 350 76.61 173.39 114.12
CA GLN A 350 77.27 172.79 112.93
C GLN A 350 78.14 171.51 113.00
N ALA A 351 78.02 170.76 111.89
CA ALA A 351 79.07 170.06 111.13
C ALA A 351 79.37 168.53 111.33
N THR A 352 78.84 167.73 110.38
CA THR A 352 79.64 167.08 109.29
C THR A 352 80.22 165.65 109.44
N ILE A 353 79.56 164.72 108.72
CA ILE A 353 80.09 163.63 107.85
C ILE A 353 80.84 162.42 108.46
N TYR A 354 80.38 161.19 108.15
CA TYR A 354 80.95 160.18 107.20
C TYR A 354 79.81 159.15 106.93
N LEU A 355 79.48 158.62 105.72
CA LEU A 355 80.24 157.96 104.63
C LEU A 355 80.95 156.67 105.11
N SER A 356 81.04 155.53 104.39
CA SER A 356 80.90 155.25 102.95
C SER A 356 80.55 153.75 102.69
N PRO A 357 80.51 153.21 101.43
CA PRO A 357 79.90 151.92 101.08
C PRO A 357 80.93 150.81 100.68
N ASN A 358 80.79 150.21 99.48
CA ASN A 358 81.58 149.15 98.80
C ASN A 358 81.34 147.68 99.22
N ARG A 359 81.68 146.66 98.40
CA ARG A 359 81.56 146.42 96.91
C ARG A 359 82.23 145.07 96.56
N GLN A 360 81.80 144.43 95.47
CA GLN A 360 82.53 143.38 94.71
C GLN A 360 82.78 142.06 95.50
N THR A 361 83.11 140.90 94.92
CA THR A 361 83.48 140.44 93.56
C THR A 361 82.47 139.36 93.06
N ASN A 362 82.18 139.11 91.77
CA ASN A 362 82.96 138.95 90.51
C ASN A 362 83.81 137.66 90.39
N PHE A 363 83.38 136.68 89.57
CA PHE A 363 84.14 136.12 88.41
C PHE A 363 83.47 134.90 87.71
N LYS A 364 83.57 134.84 86.34
CA LYS A 364 83.63 133.71 85.36
C LYS A 364 82.82 132.41 85.64
N ALA A 365 82.14 131.75 84.70
CA ALA A 365 82.31 131.54 83.23
C ALA A 365 80.91 131.36 82.55
N LEU A 366 80.61 131.59 81.25
CA LEU A 366 81.24 131.39 79.92
C LEU A 366 80.93 130.00 79.29
N VAL A 367 80.57 129.99 77.99
CA VAL A 367 80.16 128.83 77.12
C VAL A 367 78.76 128.26 77.41
N SER A 368 77.85 127.93 76.48
CA SER A 368 77.55 128.35 75.08
C SER A 368 76.05 127.98 74.83
N GLU A 369 75.24 128.67 74.02
CA GLU A 369 75.24 128.77 72.54
C GLU A 369 74.93 127.45 71.78
N GLN A 370 73.68 127.36 71.29
CA GLN A 370 73.30 127.02 69.90
C GLN A 370 73.36 125.57 69.34
N ALA A 371 72.60 125.38 68.25
CA ALA A 371 72.61 124.29 67.25
C ALA A 371 71.95 122.93 67.58
N ASP A 372 70.79 122.71 66.96
CA ASP A 372 70.58 121.81 65.82
C ASP A 372 71.41 120.52 65.62
N ASN A 373 70.74 119.55 64.99
CA ASN A 373 71.27 118.53 64.08
C ASN A 373 72.06 117.32 64.62
N ALA A 374 71.28 116.30 64.97
CA ALA A 374 71.06 115.11 64.12
C ALA A 374 72.10 113.97 63.98
N ALA A 375 71.50 112.79 63.73
CA ALA A 375 71.99 111.67 62.94
C ALA A 375 73.14 110.80 63.46
N GLN A 376 72.88 109.48 63.47
CA GLN A 376 73.58 108.39 62.74
C GLN A 376 73.03 107.05 63.27
N LYS A 377 72.72 105.99 62.52
CA LYS A 377 72.72 105.62 61.07
C LYS A 377 71.52 104.64 60.89
N SER A 378 71.01 104.26 59.70
CA SER A 378 71.51 104.39 58.32
C SER A 378 70.35 104.28 57.30
N THR A 379 70.44 105.06 56.22
CA THR A 379 69.87 104.84 54.86
C THR A 379 70.55 103.62 54.16
N PRO A 380 70.19 103.15 52.92
CA PRO A 380 69.59 103.89 51.80
C PRO A 380 68.61 103.15 50.84
N ASN A 381 68.15 103.89 49.81
CA ASN A 381 67.88 103.47 48.41
C ASN A 381 66.73 102.45 48.11
N SER A 382 65.69 102.81 47.34
CA SER A 382 65.59 103.04 45.86
C SER A 382 65.42 101.73 45.05
N GLY A 383 64.71 101.67 43.91
CA GLY A 383 63.93 102.68 43.19
C GLY A 383 63.92 102.42 41.66
N GLN A 384 62.86 102.87 40.97
CA GLN A 384 62.76 103.11 39.51
C GLN A 384 62.66 101.94 38.48
N THR A 385 61.69 102.13 37.57
CA THR A 385 61.69 101.92 36.10
C THR A 385 61.83 100.55 35.39
N LEU A 386 60.70 100.16 34.75
CA LEU A 386 60.44 100.21 33.29
C LEU A 386 61.23 99.32 32.27
N THR A 387 60.47 98.47 31.57
CA THR A 387 60.56 98.04 30.14
C THR A 387 61.89 97.65 29.46
N GLN A 388 61.93 96.38 29.01
CA GLN A 388 62.12 95.94 27.61
C GLN A 388 61.35 94.59 27.46
N GLY A 389 60.76 94.20 26.33
CA GLY A 389 61.39 93.87 25.03
C GLY A 389 61.70 92.35 25.01
N SER A 390 61.18 91.50 24.12
CA SER A 390 60.38 91.71 22.91
C SER A 390 59.49 90.49 22.56
N ASN A 391 58.52 90.69 21.66
CA ASN A 391 57.79 89.65 20.93
C ASN A 391 58.76 88.90 19.97
N PRO A 392 58.50 87.62 19.58
CA PRO A 392 57.49 87.40 18.54
C PRO A 392 56.63 86.12 18.60
N ARG A 393 55.46 86.23 17.95
CA ARG A 393 54.61 85.17 17.36
C ARG A 393 55.32 84.50 16.14
N PRO A 394 54.80 83.44 15.46
CA PRO A 394 53.39 83.02 15.37
C PRO A 394 53.09 81.50 15.42
N GLU A 395 51.79 81.19 15.28
CA GLU A 395 51.19 80.00 14.61
C GLU A 395 51.40 78.58 15.20
N ASP A 396 50.43 77.65 15.13
CA ASP A 396 49.01 77.75 14.73
C ASP A 396 48.13 76.70 15.44
N ARG A 397 46.79 76.73 15.23
CA ARG A 397 45.80 75.61 15.19
C ARG A 397 45.94 74.39 16.14
N THR A 398 44.91 73.88 16.83
CA THR A 398 43.45 74.16 16.85
C THR A 398 42.75 73.37 17.97
N LEU A 399 41.56 73.82 18.41
CA LEU A 399 40.43 73.02 18.96
C LEU A 399 40.66 72.15 20.23
N GLN A 400 39.73 72.06 21.19
CA GLN A 400 38.61 72.94 21.58
C GLN A 400 38.10 72.51 22.98
N ARG A 401 37.69 73.47 23.84
CA ARG A 401 36.55 73.34 24.81
C ARG A 401 36.69 72.28 25.94
N ARG A 402 36.45 72.54 27.24
CA ARG A 402 36.26 73.73 28.11
C ARG A 402 36.32 73.15 29.55
N SER A 403 37.21 73.59 30.45
CA SER A 403 36.98 74.66 31.46
C SER A 403 35.61 74.52 32.19
N ILE A 404 35.50 74.59 33.52
CA ILE A 404 36.32 75.29 34.54
C ILE A 404 36.11 74.62 35.92
N SER A 405 37.13 74.46 36.77
CA SER A 405 37.40 75.22 38.02
C SER A 405 36.19 75.40 38.98
N SER A 406 36.22 74.96 40.24
CA SER A 406 36.85 75.58 41.43
C SER A 406 36.17 76.91 41.87
N VAL A 407 35.94 77.25 43.16
CA VAL A 407 36.37 76.61 44.42
C VAL A 407 35.55 77.09 45.65
N ARG A 408 35.61 76.36 46.78
CA ARG A 408 35.31 76.73 48.20
C ARG A 408 33.85 77.04 48.69
N ARG A 409 33.46 76.20 49.67
CA ARG A 409 33.05 76.56 51.06
C ARG A 409 31.72 77.32 51.29
N GLY A 410 30.71 76.59 51.79
CA GLY A 410 29.53 77.09 52.51
C GLY A 410 28.80 75.93 53.21
N GLN A 411 28.18 76.17 54.38
CA GLN A 411 27.54 75.11 55.20
C GLN A 411 26.02 75.02 54.98
N GLY A 412 25.46 73.81 55.13
CA GLY A 412 24.21 73.59 55.87
C GLY A 412 22.86 73.83 55.17
N ALA A 413 22.34 72.77 54.53
CA ALA A 413 20.91 72.45 54.30
C ALA A 413 20.01 73.47 53.55
N PRO A 414 19.23 72.98 52.55
CA PRO A 414 17.77 73.01 52.74
C PRO A 414 16.97 71.84 52.13
N VAL A 415 15.99 71.35 52.89
CA VAL A 415 14.53 71.32 52.57
C VAL A 415 14.17 71.82 51.14
N GLN A 416 13.38 71.17 50.27
CA GLN A 416 12.33 70.14 50.39
C GLN A 416 12.01 69.46 49.03
N ARG A 417 11.14 68.43 49.05
CA ARG A 417 10.28 67.92 47.95
C ARG A 417 10.93 67.39 46.65
N SER A 418 10.69 66.10 46.43
CA SER A 418 9.90 65.67 45.26
C SER A 418 9.03 64.47 45.63
N ARG A 419 7.86 64.34 44.99
CA ARG A 419 6.89 63.26 45.25
C ARG A 419 6.88 62.27 44.10
N SER A 420 7.18 61.01 44.38
CA SER A 420 6.69 59.86 43.62
C SER A 420 6.09 58.88 44.62
N LEU A 421 4.96 58.26 44.25
CA LEU A 421 4.20 57.36 45.13
C LEU A 421 4.46 55.91 44.71
N SER A 422 5.03 55.13 45.62
CA SER A 422 5.00 53.67 45.59
C SER A 422 4.51 53.21 46.97
N PRO A 423 3.46 52.37 47.08
CA PRO A 423 3.00 51.88 48.37
C PRO A 423 4.06 50.98 49.01
N ALA A 424 4.55 51.36 50.18
CA ALA A 424 5.30 50.44 51.03
C ALA A 424 4.31 49.47 51.70
N SER A 425 4.06 48.32 51.05
CA SER A 425 3.27 47.24 51.66
C SER A 425 4.00 46.71 52.90
N SER A 426 3.28 46.59 54.02
CA SER A 426 3.84 46.26 55.33
C SER A 426 4.69 44.99 55.35
N LEU A 427 5.72 45.00 56.18
CA LEU A 427 6.47 43.81 56.56
C LEU A 427 5.58 42.92 57.43
N GLU A 428 5.16 41.76 56.91
CA GLU A 428 4.41 40.76 57.68
C GLU A 428 5.09 39.40 57.51
N LEU A 429 5.48 38.77 58.62
CA LEU A 429 6.25 37.53 58.63
C LEU A 429 5.33 36.35 58.29
N GLY A 430 5.46 35.82 57.07
CA GLY A 430 4.79 34.60 56.61
C GLY A 430 5.72 33.72 55.77
N ASN A 431 6.02 32.51 56.26
CA ASN A 431 6.94 31.58 55.59
C ASN A 431 6.37 30.99 54.29
N GLY A 432 7.28 30.60 53.38
CA GLY A 432 7.02 29.64 52.31
C GLY A 432 6.46 30.18 51.00
N GLY A 433 5.24 30.74 51.00
CA GLY A 433 4.38 30.75 49.81
C GLY A 433 4.80 31.60 48.59
N ARG A 434 5.67 32.61 48.75
CA ARG A 434 5.94 33.59 47.66
C ARG A 434 7.10 33.23 46.70
N LYS A 435 7.85 32.16 46.97
CA LYS A 435 8.87 31.66 46.03
C LYS A 435 8.22 30.86 44.89
N SER A 436 7.42 29.86 45.23
CA SER A 436 6.66 29.02 44.28
C SER A 436 5.96 29.85 43.20
N GLY A 437 5.08 30.78 43.56
CA GLY A 437 4.36 31.63 42.59
C GLY A 437 5.19 32.65 41.81
N ALA A 438 6.51 32.75 42.05
CA ALA A 438 7.46 33.47 41.22
C ALA A 438 8.29 32.52 40.35
N GLU A 439 8.66 31.35 40.90
CA GLU A 439 9.36 30.26 40.22
C GLU A 439 8.46 29.62 39.14
N GLU A 440 7.17 29.37 39.43
CA GLU A 440 6.11 28.98 38.48
C GLU A 440 6.00 29.96 37.30
N ARG A 441 5.99 31.28 37.58
CA ARG A 441 5.91 32.32 36.54
C ARG A 441 7.18 32.42 35.70
N ILE A 442 8.34 32.04 36.26
CA ILE A 442 9.59 31.92 35.50
C ILE A 442 9.51 30.69 34.60
N GLN A 443 9.06 29.54 35.14
CA GLN A 443 8.89 28.30 34.41
C GLN A 443 7.88 28.43 33.24
N ASP A 444 6.73 29.07 33.44
CA ASP A 444 5.77 29.38 32.36
C ASP A 444 6.41 30.23 31.24
N LEU A 445 7.27 31.19 31.60
CA LEU A 445 7.97 32.05 30.66
C LEU A 445 9.12 31.32 29.95
N GLU A 446 9.76 30.36 30.61
CA GLU A 446 10.76 29.47 30.02
C GLU A 446 10.12 28.45 29.06
N GLU A 447 8.94 27.90 29.38
CA GLU A 447 8.16 27.09 28.44
C GLU A 447 7.70 27.89 27.22
N LEU A 448 7.23 29.13 27.43
CA LEU A 448 6.90 30.03 26.32
C LEU A 448 8.13 30.35 25.46
N LEU A 449 9.29 30.59 26.09
CA LEU A 449 10.55 30.81 25.38
C LEU A 449 10.95 29.58 24.56
N GLN A 450 10.81 28.37 25.10
CA GLN A 450 11.05 27.11 24.38
C GLN A 450 10.13 26.97 23.17
N LEU A 451 8.83 27.23 23.31
CA LEU A 451 7.88 27.19 22.19
C LEU A 451 8.18 28.27 21.12
N LYS A 452 8.69 29.44 21.51
CA LYS A 452 9.17 30.46 20.56
C LYS A 452 10.51 30.09 19.91
N MET A 453 11.35 29.27 20.56
CA MET A 453 12.50 28.65 19.91
C MET A 453 12.05 27.57 18.91
N GLU A 454 11.09 26.70 19.26
CA GLU A 454 10.48 25.74 18.33
C GLU A 454 9.88 26.40 17.09
N GLU A 455 9.14 27.50 17.26
CA GLU A 455 8.57 28.30 16.15
C GLU A 455 9.68 28.78 15.19
N ASN A 456 10.78 29.31 15.73
CA ASN A 456 11.94 29.72 14.96
C ASN A 456 12.72 28.55 14.33
N GLU A 457 12.75 27.39 14.99
CA GLU A 457 13.39 26.20 14.45
C GLU A 457 12.59 25.58 13.30
N GLU A 458 11.26 25.43 13.42
CA GLU A 458 10.47 24.88 12.31
C GLU A 458 10.45 25.85 11.12
N LEU A 459 10.51 27.17 11.35
CA LEU A 459 10.77 28.16 10.31
C LEU A 459 12.11 27.92 9.59
N ARG A 460 13.20 27.68 10.34
CA ARG A 460 14.51 27.33 9.74
C ARG A 460 14.43 26.01 8.97
N ARG A 461 13.89 24.95 9.58
CA ARG A 461 13.70 23.62 8.94
C ARG A 461 12.88 23.74 7.65
N ALA A 462 11.82 24.54 7.62
CA ALA A 462 11.03 24.80 6.40
C ALA A 462 11.85 25.53 5.33
N HIS A 463 12.65 26.54 5.71
CA HIS A 463 13.56 27.23 4.80
C HIS A 463 14.68 26.33 4.26
N ASP A 464 15.27 25.48 5.11
CA ASP A 464 16.32 24.54 4.72
C ASP A 464 15.77 23.42 3.82
N LYS A 465 14.62 22.81 4.13
CA LYS A 465 13.92 21.88 3.20
C LYS A 465 13.61 22.53 1.86
N ARG A 466 13.24 23.82 1.82
CA ARG A 466 12.99 24.54 0.57
C ARG A 466 14.29 24.80 -0.21
N ARG A 467 15.39 25.07 0.50
CA ARG A 467 16.75 25.20 -0.05
C ARG A 467 17.28 23.87 -0.58
N GLU A 468 17.10 22.76 0.14
CA GLU A 468 17.43 21.40 -0.30
C GLU A 468 16.67 21.04 -1.58
N ARG A 469 15.35 21.24 -1.61
CA ARG A 469 14.52 21.05 -2.81
C ARG A 469 15.03 21.89 -4.00
N LEU A 470 15.41 23.15 -3.77
CA LEU A 470 16.01 24.00 -4.79
C LEU A 470 17.39 23.49 -5.24
N CYS A 471 18.26 23.06 -4.32
CA CYS A 471 19.58 22.52 -4.62
C CYS A 471 19.51 21.18 -5.37
N LEU A 472 18.53 20.32 -5.06
CA LEU A 472 18.25 19.10 -5.82
C LEU A 472 17.77 19.42 -7.24
N ILE A 473 16.86 20.38 -7.42
CA ILE A 473 16.43 20.83 -8.75
C ILE A 473 17.60 21.44 -9.54
N GLN A 474 18.46 22.24 -8.90
CA GLN A 474 19.66 22.81 -9.52
C GLN A 474 20.70 21.73 -9.86
N SER A 475 20.88 20.73 -9.01
CA SER A 475 21.75 19.57 -9.24
C SER A 475 21.24 18.77 -10.43
N ASN A 476 19.97 18.34 -10.41
CA ASN A 476 19.37 17.56 -11.50
C ASN A 476 19.39 18.35 -12.83
N TYR A 477 19.16 19.66 -12.80
CA TYR A 477 19.30 20.51 -13.99
C TYR A 477 20.76 20.68 -14.44
N LYS A 478 21.74 20.60 -13.53
CA LYS A 478 23.16 20.51 -13.89
C LYS A 478 23.46 19.15 -14.51
N THR A 479 23.07 18.04 -13.89
CA THR A 479 23.29 16.67 -14.40
C THR A 479 22.68 16.50 -15.78
N ILE A 480 21.41 16.88 -15.99
CA ILE A 480 20.75 16.82 -17.31
C ILE A 480 21.47 17.72 -18.33
N ARG A 481 21.94 18.91 -17.92
CA ARG A 481 22.68 19.80 -18.84
C ARG A 481 24.07 19.27 -19.18
N ASP A 482 24.75 18.63 -18.23
CA ASP A 482 26.09 18.09 -18.44
C ASP A 482 26.02 16.75 -19.21
N GLN A 483 24.99 15.92 -19.00
CA GLN A 483 24.60 14.80 -19.87
C GLN A 483 24.25 15.27 -21.29
N LEU A 484 23.49 16.36 -21.45
CA LEU A 484 23.21 16.95 -22.77
C LEU A 484 24.49 17.43 -23.46
N LYS A 485 25.38 18.13 -22.74
CA LYS A 485 26.71 18.51 -23.28
C LYS A 485 27.57 17.29 -23.61
N GLU A 486 27.46 16.19 -22.86
CA GLU A 486 28.21 14.96 -23.10
C GLU A 486 27.68 14.22 -24.34
N MET A 487 26.37 14.18 -24.52
CA MET A 487 25.72 13.77 -25.77
C MET A 487 26.07 14.71 -26.94
N GLU A 488 26.18 16.02 -26.73
CA GLU A 488 26.62 16.97 -27.77
C GLU A 488 28.12 16.79 -28.13
N LYS A 489 28.98 16.44 -27.15
CA LYS A 489 30.41 16.14 -27.38
C LYS A 489 30.63 14.79 -28.06
N SER A 490 29.87 13.76 -27.70
CA SER A 490 29.95 12.45 -28.34
C SER A 490 29.37 12.48 -29.76
N ASN A 491 28.38 13.34 -30.02
CA ASN A 491 27.93 13.70 -31.37
C ASN A 491 28.85 14.73 -32.05
N GLY A 492 30.16 14.46 -32.07
CA GLY A 492 31.19 15.28 -32.72
C GLY A 492 31.14 15.33 -34.27
N LEU A 493 29.99 15.01 -34.88
CA LEU A 493 29.72 15.13 -36.32
C LEU A 493 28.33 15.75 -36.53
N PRO A 494 28.17 16.67 -37.50
CA PRO A 494 26.97 17.50 -37.62
C PRO A 494 25.75 16.69 -38.09
N GLY A 495 24.71 16.64 -37.24
CA GLY A 495 23.38 16.19 -37.65
C GLY A 495 23.09 14.69 -37.53
N GLY A 496 23.82 13.97 -36.68
CA GLY A 496 23.48 12.60 -36.28
C GLY A 496 22.08 12.54 -35.65
N ARG A 497 21.07 12.10 -36.42
CA ARG A 497 19.75 11.79 -35.86
C ARG A 497 19.87 10.50 -35.05
N ILE A 498 19.34 10.50 -33.84
CA ILE A 498 18.97 9.25 -33.14
C ILE A 498 18.17 8.40 -34.14
N GLN A 499 18.57 7.13 -34.35
CA GLN A 499 17.92 6.27 -35.34
C GLN A 499 16.45 6.12 -34.96
N ARG A 500 15.59 6.75 -35.77
CA ARG A 500 14.15 6.59 -35.64
C ARG A 500 13.82 5.19 -36.12
N ALA A 501 13.19 4.38 -35.27
CA ALA A 501 12.67 3.06 -35.64
C ALA A 501 11.97 3.15 -37.01
N GLU A 502 12.34 2.25 -37.91
CA GLU A 502 12.10 2.43 -39.34
C GLU A 502 10.59 2.52 -39.65
N PRO A 503 10.14 3.27 -40.68
CA PRO A 503 8.73 3.50 -40.96
C PRO A 503 7.90 2.26 -41.34
N TRP A 504 8.46 1.04 -41.24
CA TRP A 504 7.74 -0.24 -41.26
C TRP A 504 7.61 -0.88 -39.87
N GLN A 505 8.57 -0.70 -38.97
CA GLN A 505 8.49 -1.14 -37.56
C GLN A 505 7.35 -0.40 -36.85
N LEU A 506 7.27 0.92 -37.04
CA LEU A 506 6.21 1.79 -36.49
C LEU A 506 4.82 1.62 -37.18
N ARG A 507 4.60 0.60 -38.03
CA ARG A 507 3.28 0.33 -38.64
C ARG A 507 2.42 -0.68 -37.88
N GLN A 508 3.00 -1.42 -36.93
CA GLN A 508 2.23 -2.36 -36.10
C GLN A 508 1.58 -1.67 -34.89
N GLU A 509 2.11 -0.52 -34.48
CA GLU A 509 1.59 0.27 -33.37
C GLU A 509 0.92 1.55 -33.88
N ASN A 510 -0.10 2.02 -33.17
CA ASN A 510 -0.73 3.30 -33.47
C ASN A 510 0.19 4.43 -33.01
N SER A 511 1.10 4.90 -33.87
CA SER A 511 2.07 5.97 -33.56
C SER A 511 1.44 7.13 -32.80
N ASP A 512 0.27 7.58 -33.25
CA ASP A 512 -0.41 8.75 -32.73
C ASP A 512 -1.04 8.46 -31.37
N ALA A 513 -1.44 7.21 -31.10
CA ALA A 513 -1.83 6.78 -29.76
C ALA A 513 -0.63 6.76 -28.82
N VAL A 514 0.52 6.21 -29.23
CA VAL A 514 1.75 6.20 -28.42
C VAL A 514 2.23 7.63 -28.12
N TRP A 515 2.17 8.56 -29.09
CA TRP A 515 2.47 9.97 -28.86
C TRP A 515 1.44 10.67 -27.96
N ASN A 516 0.15 10.34 -28.07
CA ASN A 516 -0.88 10.87 -27.19
C ASN A 516 -0.74 10.34 -25.75
N GLU A 517 -0.45 9.06 -25.55
CA GLU A 517 -0.17 8.48 -24.22
C GLU A 517 1.12 9.04 -23.65
N LEU A 518 2.21 9.16 -24.42
CA LEU A 518 3.46 9.77 -23.98
C LEU A 518 3.29 11.27 -23.65
N ALA A 519 2.44 11.99 -24.39
CA ALA A 519 2.08 13.37 -24.08
C ALA A 519 1.16 13.47 -22.84
N TYR A 520 0.21 12.54 -22.69
CA TYR A 520 -0.65 12.43 -21.51
C TYR A 520 0.19 12.15 -20.26
N LEU A 521 1.06 11.14 -20.28
CA LEU A 521 1.99 10.80 -19.22
C LEU A 521 2.95 11.95 -18.91
N LYS A 522 3.56 12.61 -19.91
CA LYS A 522 4.39 13.81 -19.67
C LYS A 522 3.61 14.95 -19.01
N ASN A 523 2.35 15.17 -19.42
CA ASN A 523 1.48 16.17 -18.79
C ASN A 523 1.02 15.75 -17.38
N LEU A 524 0.79 14.46 -17.14
CA LEU A 524 0.43 13.90 -15.85
C LEU A 524 1.59 13.99 -14.87
N THR A 525 2.79 13.51 -15.25
CA THR A 525 4.02 13.66 -14.46
C THR A 525 4.30 15.13 -14.18
N ARG A 526 4.14 16.04 -15.16
CA ARG A 526 4.31 17.48 -14.92
C ARG A 526 3.31 18.04 -13.91
N LYS A 527 2.05 17.61 -13.95
CA LYS A 527 1.03 17.98 -12.95
C LYS A 527 1.39 17.42 -11.57
N LEU A 528 1.66 16.12 -11.47
CA LEU A 528 2.04 15.44 -10.23
C LEU A 528 3.30 16.03 -9.60
N CYS A 529 4.29 16.48 -10.39
CA CYS A 529 5.46 17.20 -9.88
C CYS A 529 5.12 18.60 -9.33
N ILE A 530 4.18 19.32 -9.95
CA ILE A 530 3.71 20.62 -9.45
C ILE A 530 2.87 20.42 -8.19
N GLU A 531 1.95 19.46 -8.19
CA GLU A 531 1.08 19.10 -7.08
C GLU A 531 1.88 18.58 -5.88
N LYS A 532 2.92 17.75 -6.11
CA LYS A 532 3.89 17.35 -5.08
C LYS A 532 4.61 18.56 -4.49
N ALA A 533 5.14 19.46 -5.33
CA ALA A 533 5.85 20.64 -4.86
C ALA A 533 4.94 21.58 -4.04
N SER A 534 3.69 21.79 -4.46
CA SER A 534 2.73 22.59 -3.70
C SER A 534 2.33 21.92 -2.38
N LEU A 535 2.09 20.61 -2.37
CA LEU A 535 1.78 19.88 -1.13
C LEU A 535 2.96 19.88 -0.14
N GLU A 536 4.20 19.80 -0.62
CA GLU A 536 5.38 19.95 0.23
C GLU A 536 5.57 21.38 0.76
N GLU A 537 5.18 22.42 0.02
CA GLU A 537 5.14 23.79 0.54
C GLU A 537 3.98 24.01 1.53
N GLU A 538 2.80 23.46 1.28
CA GLU A 538 1.65 23.49 2.19
C GLU A 538 1.94 22.74 3.51
N LEU A 539 2.61 21.58 3.45
CA LEU A 539 2.99 20.81 4.65
C LEU A 539 4.01 21.56 5.52
N ASP A 540 5.04 22.19 4.93
CA ASP A 540 6.00 22.98 5.70
C ASP A 540 5.37 24.28 6.24
N MET A 541 4.47 24.93 5.49
CA MET A 541 3.65 26.05 6.00
C MET A 541 2.75 25.64 7.17
N LEU A 542 2.11 24.47 7.10
CA LEU A 542 1.25 23.95 8.18
C LEU A 542 2.04 23.56 9.43
N ARG A 543 3.27 23.04 9.28
CA ARG A 543 4.18 22.78 10.42
C ARG A 543 4.58 24.06 11.14
N VAL A 544 4.98 25.08 10.39
CA VAL A 544 5.27 26.43 10.92
C VAL A 544 4.05 27.03 11.62
N GLN A 545 2.87 27.00 10.97
CA GLN A 545 1.63 27.48 11.56
C GLN A 545 1.30 26.73 12.87
N ALA A 546 1.44 25.40 12.90
CA ALA A 546 1.17 24.62 14.10
C ALA A 546 2.16 24.89 15.25
N ALA A 547 3.40 25.30 14.97
CA ALA A 547 4.35 25.74 15.99
C ALA A 547 3.98 27.13 16.55
N MET A 548 3.65 28.07 15.66
CA MET A 548 3.16 29.40 16.03
C MET A 548 1.81 29.34 16.80
N ASP A 549 0.91 28.44 16.42
CA ASP A 549 -0.35 28.18 17.12
C ASP A 549 -0.09 27.66 18.55
N ARG A 550 0.88 26.73 18.75
CA ARG A 550 1.26 26.28 20.11
C ARG A 550 1.81 27.41 20.97
N ALA A 551 2.72 28.22 20.42
CA ALA A 551 3.33 29.33 21.14
C ALA A 551 2.28 30.40 21.51
N THR A 552 1.44 30.81 20.56
CA THR A 552 0.39 31.83 20.80
C THR A 552 -0.71 31.36 21.74
N VAL A 553 -1.08 30.07 21.74
CA VAL A 553 -1.97 29.50 22.77
C VAL A 553 -1.37 29.61 24.16
N LYS A 554 -0.06 29.36 24.33
CA LYS A 554 0.63 29.54 25.62
C LYS A 554 0.79 31.02 26.01
N GLU A 555 0.99 31.94 25.06
CA GLU A 555 0.92 33.40 25.33
C GLU A 555 -0.47 33.79 25.85
N LEU A 556 -1.54 33.32 25.22
CA LEU A 556 -2.92 33.58 25.63
C LEU A 556 -3.25 32.98 27.00
N HIS A 557 -2.81 31.74 27.29
CA HIS A 557 -2.95 31.14 28.61
C HIS A 557 -2.23 31.96 29.69
N LEU A 558 -1.02 32.43 29.41
CA LEU A 558 -0.26 33.31 30.32
C LEU A 558 -0.94 34.65 30.57
N CYS A 559 -1.57 35.25 29.55
CA CYS A 559 -2.36 36.46 29.70
C CYS A 559 -3.61 36.22 30.56
N LEU A 560 -4.38 35.16 30.28
CA LEU A 560 -5.56 34.80 31.06
C LEU A 560 -5.22 34.44 32.52
N ALA A 561 -4.08 33.77 32.76
CA ALA A 561 -3.58 33.50 34.11
C ALA A 561 -3.21 34.79 34.87
N LYS A 562 -2.59 35.76 34.19
CA LYS A 562 -2.30 37.10 34.77
C LYS A 562 -3.58 37.87 35.08
N GLU A 563 -4.54 37.91 34.16
CA GLU A 563 -5.85 38.53 34.40
C GLU A 563 -6.59 37.87 35.58
N HIS A 564 -6.56 36.54 35.68
CA HIS A 564 -7.16 35.82 36.80
C HIS A 564 -6.46 36.13 38.13
N GLN A 565 -5.12 36.15 38.16
CA GLN A 565 -4.36 36.54 39.34
C GLN A 565 -4.59 38.01 39.72
N GLU A 566 -4.73 38.92 38.76
CA GLU A 566 -5.11 40.32 39.03
C GLU A 566 -6.52 40.45 39.62
N LEU A 567 -7.49 39.68 39.11
CA LEU A 567 -8.86 39.65 39.64
C LEU A 567 -8.87 39.12 41.08
N LEU A 568 -8.07 38.09 41.39
CA LEU A 568 -7.89 37.60 42.76
C LEU A 568 -7.28 38.67 43.69
N HIS A 569 -6.27 39.41 43.24
CA HIS A 569 -5.71 40.52 44.03
C HIS A 569 -6.76 41.62 44.26
N LYS A 570 -7.52 42.02 43.24
CA LYS A 570 -8.58 43.04 43.36
C LYS A 570 -9.66 42.62 44.38
N VAL A 571 -10.06 41.34 44.38
CA VAL A 571 -11.01 40.78 45.37
C VAL A 571 -10.44 40.73 46.80
N VAL A 572 -9.12 40.60 46.96
CA VAL A 572 -8.44 40.69 48.27
C VAL A 572 -8.30 42.14 48.74
N GLU A 573 -7.97 43.08 47.86
CA GLU A 573 -7.93 44.51 48.18
C GLU A 573 -9.32 45.05 48.57
N GLU A 574 -10.38 44.68 47.83
CA GLU A 574 -11.77 44.99 48.16
C GLU A 574 -12.20 44.44 49.54
N ARG A 575 -11.55 43.38 50.04
CA ARG A 575 -11.78 42.85 51.40
C ARG A 575 -10.94 43.54 52.48
N GLN A 576 -9.82 44.18 52.15
CA GLN A 576 -8.97 44.88 53.13
C GLN A 576 -9.41 46.32 53.40
N VAL A 577 -10.20 46.93 52.51
CA VAL A 577 -10.82 48.24 52.77
C VAL A 577 -11.87 48.11 53.87
N LYS A 578 -11.57 48.67 55.06
CA LYS A 578 -12.46 48.66 56.23
C LYS A 578 -13.79 49.36 55.93
N SER A 579 -14.85 48.57 55.73
CA SER A 579 -16.18 49.04 55.34
C SER A 579 -16.99 49.64 56.50
N SER A 580 -16.76 50.92 56.80
CA SER A 580 -17.47 51.66 57.86
C SER A 580 -18.83 52.23 57.41
N THR A 581 -19.80 51.37 57.07
CA THR A 581 -21.25 51.67 57.08
C THR A 581 -22.08 50.36 56.99
N PRO A 582 -23.34 50.31 57.45
CA PRO A 582 -23.96 49.06 57.90
C PRO A 582 -24.57 48.18 56.80
N LYS A 583 -24.69 46.88 57.12
CA LYS A 583 -25.34 45.85 56.30
C LYS A 583 -26.77 46.24 55.89
N LYS A 584 -27.08 46.18 54.59
CA LYS A 584 -28.44 45.89 54.10
C LYS A 584 -28.51 44.42 53.66
N PRO A 585 -29.30 43.56 54.32
CA PRO A 585 -29.49 42.17 53.88
C PRO A 585 -30.56 42.05 52.78
N SER A 586 -30.27 41.28 51.73
CA SER A 586 -31.25 40.51 50.91
C SER A 586 -30.57 39.94 49.65
N VAL A 587 -30.13 40.80 48.73
CA VAL A 587 -29.80 40.39 47.35
C VAL A 587 -28.40 39.80 47.16
N SER A 588 -27.39 40.26 47.90
CA SER A 588 -26.01 39.75 47.75
C SER A 588 -25.82 38.37 48.39
N SER A 589 -26.48 38.11 49.52
CA SER A 589 -26.36 36.83 50.24
C SER A 589 -26.90 35.68 49.40
N GLU A 590 -28.08 35.84 48.79
CA GLU A 590 -28.70 34.78 47.99
C GLU A 590 -27.91 34.49 46.71
N ARG A 591 -27.36 35.52 46.04
CA ARG A 591 -26.44 35.33 44.90
C ARG A 591 -25.13 34.66 45.32
N MET A 592 -24.58 35.00 46.50
CA MET A 592 -23.37 34.38 47.02
C MET A 592 -23.61 32.92 47.42
N GLU A 593 -24.75 32.61 48.03
CA GLU A 593 -25.16 31.25 48.37
C GLU A 593 -25.46 30.40 47.12
N GLN A 594 -26.05 30.99 46.07
CA GLN A 594 -26.14 30.37 44.75
C GLN A 594 -24.75 30.11 44.14
N SER A 595 -23.78 31.02 44.35
CA SER A 595 -22.40 30.79 43.90
C SER A 595 -21.68 29.68 44.68
N PHE A 596 -21.89 29.56 45.99
CA PHE A 596 -21.37 28.44 46.79
C PHE A 596 -22.02 27.11 46.40
N LYS A 597 -23.36 27.07 46.23
CA LYS A 597 -24.05 25.88 45.69
C LYS A 597 -23.60 25.52 44.27
N LYS A 598 -23.12 26.51 43.50
CA LYS A 598 -22.52 26.26 42.18
C LYS A 598 -21.09 25.75 42.27
N ILE A 599 -20.30 26.24 43.22
CA ILE A 599 -18.95 25.75 43.53
C ILE A 599 -19.04 24.29 44.02
N GLU A 600 -19.89 23.97 44.99
CA GLU A 600 -20.15 22.58 45.40
C GLU A 600 -20.57 21.68 44.22
N GLN A 601 -21.41 22.19 43.30
CA GLN A 601 -21.80 21.42 42.11
C GLN A 601 -20.61 21.20 41.16
N LEU A 602 -19.65 22.13 41.09
CA LEU A 602 -18.43 21.98 40.29
C LEU A 602 -17.40 21.08 40.98
N GLU A 603 -17.24 21.17 42.30
CA GLU A 603 -16.38 20.28 43.11
C GLU A 603 -16.87 18.83 43.03
N ARG A 604 -18.17 18.58 43.23
CA ARG A 604 -18.76 17.23 43.07
C ARG A 604 -18.65 16.70 41.63
N ARG A 605 -18.60 17.58 40.63
CA ARG A 605 -18.31 17.19 39.23
C ARG A 605 -16.83 16.93 39.00
N MET A 606 -15.95 17.71 39.61
CA MET A 606 -14.50 17.51 39.57
C MET A 606 -14.15 16.14 40.16
N ILE A 607 -14.66 15.83 41.37
CA ILE A 607 -14.52 14.52 42.01
C ILE A 607 -15.11 13.40 41.14
N SER A 608 -16.31 13.57 40.57
CA SER A 608 -16.87 12.59 39.62
C SER A 608 -16.00 12.36 38.38
N MET A 609 -15.37 13.41 37.85
CA MET A 609 -14.44 13.31 36.73
C MET A 609 -13.11 12.67 37.16
N GLU A 610 -12.61 12.97 38.35
CA GLU A 610 -11.40 12.37 38.94
C GLU A 610 -11.60 10.86 39.14
N GLU A 611 -12.72 10.45 39.77
CA GLU A 611 -13.13 9.05 39.86
C GLU A 611 -13.29 8.39 38.47
N GLU A 612 -13.80 9.10 37.46
CA GLU A 612 -13.85 8.60 36.08
C GLU A 612 -12.45 8.43 35.47
N THR A 613 -11.51 9.34 35.72
CA THR A 613 -10.11 9.16 35.28
C THR A 613 -9.41 8.03 36.02
N GLU A 614 -9.76 7.77 37.29
CA GLU A 614 -9.25 6.65 38.07
C GLU A 614 -9.79 5.32 37.56
N ARG A 615 -11.11 5.21 37.33
CA ARG A 615 -11.75 4.06 36.66
C ARG A 615 -11.21 3.82 35.25
N LEU A 616 -10.77 4.86 34.54
CA LEU A 616 -10.08 4.74 33.25
C LEU A 616 -8.62 4.30 33.39
N ARG A 617 -7.95 4.67 34.48
CA ARG A 617 -6.60 4.20 34.85
C ARG A 617 -6.62 2.70 35.19
N GLU A 618 -7.55 2.27 36.05
CA GLU A 618 -7.81 0.87 36.38
C GLU A 618 -8.11 0.03 35.12
N LYS A 619 -8.99 0.52 34.24
CA LYS A 619 -9.30 -0.16 32.96
C LYS A 619 -8.10 -0.21 32.02
N LYS A 620 -7.26 0.82 31.99
CA LYS A 620 -6.01 0.80 31.22
C LYS A 620 -5.05 -0.27 31.78
N GLU A 621 -4.95 -0.39 33.09
CA GLU A 621 -4.12 -1.38 33.78
C GLU A 621 -4.60 -2.81 33.53
N GLN A 622 -5.91 -3.07 33.67
CA GLN A 622 -6.56 -4.34 33.29
C GLN A 622 -6.37 -4.68 31.79
N LEU A 623 -6.38 -3.69 30.90
CA LEU A 623 -6.09 -3.89 29.47
C LEU A 623 -4.61 -4.16 29.19
N LEU A 624 -3.68 -3.65 30.00
CA LEU A 624 -2.26 -3.99 29.92
C LEU A 624 -2.02 -5.42 30.40
N GLU A 625 -2.56 -5.80 31.56
CA GLU A 625 -2.50 -7.18 32.09
C GLU A 625 -3.09 -8.18 31.08
N ALA A 626 -4.27 -7.89 30.51
CA ALA A 626 -4.87 -8.71 29.46
C ALA A 626 -4.02 -8.79 28.17
N ASN A 627 -3.27 -7.74 27.83
CA ASN A 627 -2.38 -7.71 26.67
C ASN A 627 -1.07 -8.47 26.90
N GLU A 628 -0.53 -8.45 28.13
CA GLU A 628 0.58 -9.31 28.54
C GLU A 628 0.14 -10.78 28.55
N ASP A 629 -1.02 -11.09 29.11
CA ASP A 629 -1.59 -12.44 29.16
C ASP A 629 -1.95 -12.97 27.75
N LEU A 630 -2.38 -12.10 26.83
CA LEU A 630 -2.47 -12.41 25.39
C LEU A 630 -1.10 -12.63 24.75
N SER A 631 -0.10 -11.81 25.07
CA SER A 631 1.28 -11.99 24.58
C SER A 631 1.87 -13.33 25.04
N HIS A 632 1.61 -13.75 26.28
CA HIS A 632 1.97 -15.07 26.78
C HIS A 632 1.22 -16.20 26.08
N LYS A 633 -0.07 -16.02 25.74
CA LYS A 633 -0.82 -16.98 24.91
C LYS A 633 -0.24 -17.10 23.50
N CYS A 634 0.10 -15.99 22.85
CA CYS A 634 0.75 -15.98 21.54
C CYS A 634 2.13 -16.68 21.56
N ARG A 635 2.98 -16.42 22.57
CA ARG A 635 4.27 -17.12 22.72
C ARG A 635 4.10 -18.64 22.90
N ARG A 636 3.09 -19.09 23.66
CA ARG A 636 2.79 -20.52 23.81
C ARG A 636 2.26 -21.14 22.51
N LEU A 637 1.42 -20.42 21.77
CA LEU A 637 0.91 -20.88 20.48
C LEU A 637 2.04 -20.99 19.45
N GLN A 638 2.94 -20.01 19.38
CA GLN A 638 4.14 -20.07 18.54
C GLN A 638 4.97 -21.32 18.87
N ALA A 639 5.36 -21.52 20.13
CA ALA A 639 6.12 -22.70 20.55
C ALA A 639 5.41 -24.04 20.24
N SER A 640 4.06 -24.07 20.22
CA SER A 640 3.31 -25.26 19.79
C SER A 640 3.29 -25.47 18.28
N LEU A 641 3.32 -24.40 17.48
CA LEU A 641 3.48 -24.48 16.01
C LEU A 641 4.90 -24.90 15.65
N ASP A 642 5.92 -24.33 16.31
CA ASP A 642 7.32 -24.70 16.13
C ASP A 642 7.54 -26.19 16.45
N HIS A 643 6.89 -26.71 17.50
CA HIS A 643 6.93 -28.14 17.84
C HIS A 643 6.21 -29.02 16.81
N LEU A 644 5.06 -28.59 16.30
CA LEU A 644 4.35 -29.32 15.24
C LEU A 644 5.16 -29.36 13.94
N HIS A 645 5.76 -28.25 13.52
CA HIS A 645 6.62 -28.21 12.33
C HIS A 645 7.89 -29.07 12.50
N ALA A 646 8.48 -29.13 13.69
CA ALA A 646 9.56 -30.09 13.98
C ALA A 646 9.08 -31.55 13.89
N GLN A 647 7.84 -31.84 14.31
CA GLN A 647 7.23 -33.18 14.18
C GLN A 647 6.84 -33.53 12.74
N GLU A 648 6.45 -32.54 11.92
CA GLU A 648 6.17 -32.70 10.50
C GLU A 648 7.47 -32.96 9.72
N ALA A 649 8.51 -32.16 9.94
CA ALA A 649 9.84 -32.35 9.32
C ALA A 649 10.40 -33.75 9.61
N ALA A 650 10.34 -34.21 10.88
CA ALA A 650 10.78 -35.56 11.24
C ALA A 650 9.95 -36.68 10.58
N GLN A 651 8.67 -36.43 10.27
CA GLN A 651 7.84 -37.37 9.50
C GLN A 651 8.18 -37.35 8.01
N GLU A 652 8.47 -36.18 7.44
CA GLU A 652 8.92 -36.06 6.04
C GLU A 652 10.28 -36.72 5.83
N GLU A 653 11.27 -36.49 6.69
CA GLU A 653 12.57 -37.18 6.66
C GLU A 653 12.39 -38.71 6.75
N ALA A 654 11.55 -39.18 7.68
CA ALA A 654 11.24 -40.60 7.82
C ALA A 654 10.48 -41.19 6.62
N ALA A 655 9.73 -40.38 5.87
CA ALA A 655 9.08 -40.79 4.62
C ALA A 655 10.07 -40.81 3.44
N GLN A 656 10.95 -39.80 3.34
CA GLN A 656 12.00 -39.72 2.33
C GLN A 656 13.00 -40.87 2.47
N ALA A 657 13.42 -41.21 3.69
CA ALA A 657 14.29 -42.36 3.96
C ALA A 657 13.65 -43.70 3.51
N LYS A 658 12.36 -43.90 3.79
CA LYS A 658 11.62 -45.10 3.31
C LYS A 658 11.54 -45.15 1.78
N ALA A 659 11.27 -44.01 1.14
CA ALA A 659 11.23 -43.90 -0.31
C ALA A 659 12.61 -44.12 -0.95
N GLN A 660 13.70 -43.77 -0.27
CA GLN A 660 15.06 -44.09 -0.72
C GLN A 660 15.35 -45.59 -0.64
N VAL A 661 15.04 -46.24 0.49
CA VAL A 661 15.20 -47.70 0.63
C VAL A 661 14.42 -48.47 -0.44
N GLN A 662 13.19 -48.04 -0.77
CA GLN A 662 12.41 -48.63 -1.87
C GLN A 662 13.06 -48.41 -3.25
N LYS A 663 13.62 -47.21 -3.52
CA LYS A 663 14.37 -46.96 -4.76
C LYS A 663 15.63 -47.83 -4.87
N GLU A 664 16.30 -48.11 -3.76
CA GLU A 664 17.47 -48.99 -3.72
C GLU A 664 17.09 -50.46 -3.91
N GLN A 665 15.98 -50.91 -3.32
CA GLN A 665 15.39 -52.23 -3.58
C GLN A 665 15.06 -52.40 -5.08
N HIS A 666 14.30 -51.49 -5.69
CA HIS A 666 13.96 -51.56 -7.11
C HIS A 666 15.19 -51.49 -8.03
N ARG A 667 16.25 -50.77 -7.65
CA ARG A 667 17.53 -50.80 -8.37
C ARG A 667 18.17 -52.19 -8.34
N SER A 668 18.15 -52.88 -7.20
CA SER A 668 18.65 -54.27 -7.11
C SER A 668 17.82 -55.26 -7.93
N GLU A 669 16.48 -55.13 -7.90
CA GLU A 669 15.57 -55.96 -8.70
C GLU A 669 15.80 -55.80 -10.22
N ILE A 670 16.10 -54.57 -10.67
CA ILE A 670 16.45 -54.27 -12.07
C ILE A 670 17.77 -54.95 -12.45
N VAL A 671 18.81 -54.89 -11.61
CA VAL A 671 20.10 -55.56 -11.88
C VAL A 671 19.91 -57.09 -11.96
N ASP A 672 19.12 -57.69 -11.06
CA ASP A 672 18.80 -59.12 -11.10
C ASP A 672 17.92 -59.52 -12.31
N LEU A 673 17.12 -58.59 -12.87
CA LEU A 673 16.42 -58.77 -14.13
C LEU A 673 17.40 -58.70 -15.32
N GLU A 674 18.31 -57.74 -15.35
CA GLU A 674 19.33 -57.59 -16.40
C GLU A 674 20.27 -58.80 -16.46
N VAL A 675 20.73 -59.30 -15.31
CA VAL A 675 21.56 -60.52 -15.22
C VAL A 675 20.82 -61.75 -15.77
N ARG A 676 19.54 -61.91 -15.46
CA ARG A 676 18.70 -62.99 -16.02
C ARG A 676 18.47 -62.82 -17.52
N LEU A 677 18.25 -61.60 -17.99
CA LEU A 677 18.06 -61.30 -19.41
C LEU A 677 19.33 -61.65 -20.21
N ALA A 678 20.50 -61.16 -19.76
CA ALA A 678 21.81 -61.53 -20.33
C ALA A 678 22.12 -63.04 -20.22
N GLY A 679 21.54 -63.75 -19.24
CA GLY A 679 21.53 -65.20 -19.17
C GLY A 679 20.74 -65.82 -20.33
N SER A 680 19.50 -65.38 -20.54
CA SER A 680 18.65 -65.91 -21.62
C SER A 680 19.17 -65.58 -23.03
N GLU A 681 19.86 -64.46 -23.24
CA GLU A 681 20.55 -64.14 -24.50
C GLU A 681 21.72 -65.09 -24.78
N LYS A 682 22.47 -65.49 -23.74
CA LYS A 682 23.52 -66.52 -23.82
C LYS A 682 22.96 -67.92 -24.10
N GLU A 683 21.66 -68.14 -23.92
CA GLU A 683 20.98 -69.37 -24.33
C GLU A 683 20.38 -69.25 -25.74
N ALA A 684 19.73 -68.15 -26.06
CA ALA A 684 19.24 -67.84 -27.41
C ALA A 684 20.36 -67.93 -28.45
N THR A 685 21.56 -67.44 -28.13
CA THR A 685 22.75 -67.57 -29.00
C THR A 685 23.26 -69.01 -29.13
N LYS A 686 23.20 -69.85 -28.08
CA LYS A 686 23.48 -71.30 -28.19
C LYS A 686 22.48 -71.99 -29.13
N TYR A 687 21.18 -71.70 -28.98
CA TYR A 687 20.13 -72.25 -29.87
C TYR A 687 20.29 -71.76 -31.31
N GLN A 688 20.68 -70.50 -31.54
CA GLN A 688 21.02 -70.00 -32.88
C GLN A 688 22.23 -70.71 -33.49
N GLN A 689 23.27 -71.01 -32.70
CA GLN A 689 24.43 -71.80 -33.14
C GLN A 689 24.05 -73.26 -33.47
N GLN A 690 23.17 -73.89 -32.68
CA GLN A 690 22.62 -75.22 -32.99
C GLN A 690 21.79 -75.19 -34.28
N LEU A 691 20.93 -74.19 -34.47
CA LEU A 691 20.15 -74.00 -35.71
C LEU A 691 21.06 -73.78 -36.93
N LEU A 692 22.21 -73.11 -36.76
CA LEU A 692 23.21 -72.95 -37.81
C LEU A 692 23.90 -74.27 -38.17
N LYS A 693 24.26 -75.12 -37.19
CA LYS A 693 24.78 -76.48 -37.43
C LYS A 693 23.77 -77.35 -38.18
N LEU A 694 22.52 -77.41 -37.70
CA LEU A 694 21.43 -78.14 -38.37
C LEU A 694 21.18 -77.64 -39.80
N ARG A 695 21.34 -76.33 -40.07
CA ARG A 695 21.27 -75.78 -41.44
C ARG A 695 22.46 -76.19 -42.31
N GLN A 696 23.66 -76.34 -41.77
CA GLN A 696 24.82 -76.86 -42.49
C GLN A 696 24.63 -78.36 -42.81
N GLU A 697 24.18 -79.15 -41.84
CA GLU A 697 23.87 -80.58 -42.01
C GLU A 697 22.76 -80.81 -43.06
N LEU A 698 21.66 -80.05 -42.99
CA LEU A 698 20.61 -80.07 -44.02
C LEU A 698 21.09 -79.55 -45.39
N GLY A 699 22.13 -78.70 -45.42
CA GLY A 699 22.82 -78.28 -46.64
C GLY A 699 23.63 -79.42 -47.26
N ILE A 700 24.38 -80.15 -46.45
CA ILE A 700 25.17 -81.33 -46.85
C ILE A 700 24.23 -82.44 -47.36
N LEU A 701 23.15 -82.74 -46.63
CA LEU A 701 22.15 -83.73 -47.03
C LEU A 701 21.44 -83.34 -48.34
N ARG A 702 21.18 -82.04 -48.56
CA ARG A 702 20.63 -81.54 -49.83
C ARG A 702 21.62 -81.69 -50.97
N ALA A 703 22.89 -81.35 -50.76
CA ALA A 703 23.95 -81.52 -51.75
C ALA A 703 24.15 -83.00 -52.12
N ALA A 704 24.15 -83.90 -51.14
CA ALA A 704 24.23 -85.35 -51.36
C ALA A 704 23.02 -85.87 -52.16
N ARG A 705 21.79 -85.50 -51.78
CA ARG A 705 20.57 -85.84 -52.53
C ARG A 705 20.65 -85.36 -53.98
N ASP A 706 21.08 -84.13 -54.20
CA ASP A 706 21.11 -83.53 -55.55
C ASP A 706 22.27 -84.11 -56.39
N PHE A 707 23.39 -84.51 -55.77
CA PHE A 707 24.46 -85.29 -56.41
C PHE A 707 23.96 -86.65 -56.91
N TYR A 708 23.27 -87.44 -56.08
CA TYR A 708 22.66 -88.70 -56.51
C TYR A 708 21.59 -88.50 -57.58
N LYS A 709 20.83 -87.39 -57.52
CA LYS A 709 19.81 -87.06 -58.52
C LYS A 709 20.40 -86.69 -59.88
N SER A 710 21.58 -86.07 -59.93
CA SER A 710 22.31 -85.80 -61.17
C SER A 710 22.88 -87.07 -61.84
N HIS A 711 23.16 -88.12 -61.07
CA HIS A 711 23.70 -89.39 -61.61
C HIS A 711 22.64 -90.32 -62.23
N ALA A 712 21.35 -90.06 -61.98
CA ALA A 712 20.24 -90.95 -62.35
C ALA A 712 19.60 -90.65 -63.72
N ALA A 713 20.15 -89.72 -64.51
CA ALA A 713 19.56 -89.25 -65.77
C ALA A 713 20.56 -89.33 -66.96
N GLY A 714 20.62 -90.50 -67.61
CA GLY A 714 21.37 -90.69 -68.86
C GLY A 714 20.66 -90.06 -70.08
N PRO A 715 21.40 -89.62 -71.13
CA PRO A 715 20.81 -88.87 -72.24
C PRO A 715 20.37 -89.74 -73.43
N MET A 716 19.09 -89.67 -73.86
CA MET A 716 18.69 -90.20 -75.17
C MET A 716 17.50 -89.50 -75.85
N LEU A 717 17.82 -88.82 -76.95
CA LEU A 717 17.06 -88.63 -78.21
C LEU A 717 15.50 -88.53 -78.25
N LYS A 718 15.07 -87.34 -78.71
CA LYS A 718 14.13 -87.08 -79.84
C LYS A 718 12.59 -87.14 -79.69
N LEU A 719 12.01 -86.21 -80.46
CA LEU A 719 10.65 -86.10 -81.04
C LEU A 719 9.46 -85.61 -80.17
N THR A 720 8.69 -84.70 -80.78
CA THR A 720 7.31 -84.25 -80.50
C THR A 720 6.96 -83.70 -79.09
N GLY A 721 6.19 -82.62 -78.93
CA GLY A 721 5.73 -81.61 -79.91
C GLY A 721 4.32 -81.07 -79.63
N GLY A 722 4.18 -79.74 -79.50
CA GLY A 722 2.90 -79.02 -79.71
C GLY A 722 2.25 -78.35 -78.50
N PHE A 723 2.00 -77.04 -78.65
CA PHE A 723 0.83 -76.24 -78.21
C PHE A 723 0.44 -76.23 -76.71
N ALA A 724 0.44 -75.09 -75.99
CA ALA A 724 -0.43 -73.90 -76.11
C ALA A 724 -1.86 -74.15 -75.52
N SER A 725 -2.59 -73.16 -74.99
CA SER A 725 -2.48 -71.69 -75.14
C SER A 725 -2.90 -70.89 -73.89
N ASN A 726 -2.74 -69.56 -73.95
CA ASN A 726 -3.19 -68.58 -72.95
C ASN A 726 -4.71 -68.46 -72.86
N ILE A 727 -5.22 -67.81 -71.79
CA ILE A 727 -6.15 -66.67 -71.93
C ILE A 727 -6.10 -65.75 -70.69
N SER A 728 -6.40 -64.47 -70.90
CA SER A 728 -6.30 -63.38 -69.92
C SER A 728 -7.63 -63.11 -69.21
N ASN A 729 -7.58 -62.58 -67.97
CA ASN A 729 -8.32 -61.37 -67.63
C ASN A 729 -7.73 -60.61 -66.42
N LYS A 730 -7.78 -59.28 -66.47
CA LYS A 730 -7.18 -58.36 -65.47
C LYS A 730 -8.25 -57.65 -64.64
N VAL A 731 -8.17 -57.75 -63.31
CA VAL A 731 -8.79 -56.79 -62.38
C VAL A 731 -7.74 -56.39 -61.33
N LYS A 732 -7.86 -55.18 -60.79
CA LYS A 732 -6.89 -54.54 -59.90
C LYS A 732 -7.18 -54.91 -58.43
N PHE A 733 -6.15 -54.98 -57.58
CA PHE A 733 -5.94 -53.99 -56.50
C PHE A 733 -4.56 -54.15 -55.82
N LYS A 734 -4.22 -53.22 -54.91
CA LYS A 734 -2.90 -53.08 -54.26
C LYS A 734 -2.85 -53.87 -52.94
N THR A 735 -1.72 -54.50 -52.60
CA THR A 735 -0.86 -54.07 -51.46
C THR A 735 0.44 -54.88 -51.29
N THR A 736 1.53 -54.14 -51.10
CA THR A 736 2.63 -54.33 -50.11
C THR A 736 3.07 -55.75 -49.68
N ARG A 737 4.33 -56.13 -49.99
CA ARG A 737 5.42 -56.31 -48.99
C ARG A 737 6.81 -56.64 -49.59
N LEU A 738 7.80 -55.84 -49.18
CA LEU A 738 9.18 -56.17 -48.77
C LEU A 738 10.15 -57.02 -49.64
N ARG A 739 11.28 -56.35 -49.96
CA ARG A 739 12.69 -56.80 -49.78
C ARG A 739 13.22 -58.00 -50.60
N GLY A 740 14.06 -57.70 -51.61
CA GLY A 740 15.02 -58.62 -52.24
C GLY A 740 16.22 -57.85 -52.82
N PRO A 741 17.51 -58.16 -52.47
CA PRO A 741 18.66 -57.31 -52.83
C PRO A 741 19.67 -57.95 -53.80
N ARG A 742 20.51 -57.12 -54.44
CA ARG A 742 21.95 -57.34 -54.78
C ARG A 742 22.56 -56.01 -55.32
N HIS A 743 23.73 -55.58 -54.81
CA HIS A 743 25.08 -55.70 -55.41
C HIS A 743 25.26 -54.95 -56.76
N GLN A 744 26.39 -54.27 -57.06
CA GLN A 744 27.74 -54.25 -56.44
C GLN A 744 28.58 -53.05 -56.94
N CYS A 745 29.53 -52.54 -56.14
CA CYS A 745 30.85 -51.94 -56.52
C CYS A 745 30.90 -50.75 -57.54
N ARG A 746 31.91 -49.86 -57.63
CA ARG A 746 33.28 -49.65 -57.04
C ARG A 746 33.42 -48.17 -56.59
N HIS A 747 34.27 -47.80 -55.61
CA HIS A 747 35.69 -47.31 -55.72
C HIS A 747 35.94 -46.22 -56.82
N GLN A 748 36.84 -45.22 -56.67
CA GLN A 748 37.85 -44.95 -55.62
C GLN A 748 38.32 -43.48 -55.58
N THR A 749 39.12 -43.16 -54.56
CA THR A 749 40.04 -42.01 -54.35
C THR A 749 40.57 -41.22 -55.57
N VAL A 750 40.72 -39.89 -55.39
CA VAL A 750 42.02 -39.18 -55.54
C VAL A 750 42.12 -38.06 -54.47
N SER A 751 43.31 -37.87 -53.92
CA SER A 751 43.82 -36.70 -53.16
C SER A 751 45.18 -36.33 -53.81
N PRO A 752 45.82 -35.15 -53.61
CA PRO A 752 45.76 -34.32 -52.39
C PRO A 752 45.78 -32.78 -52.60
N ASN A 753 45.82 -32.03 -51.49
CA ASN A 753 46.95 -31.14 -51.23
C ASN A 753 47.20 -31.04 -49.70
N GLN A 754 48.46 -30.85 -49.31
CA GLN A 754 48.91 -30.73 -47.91
C GLN A 754 48.78 -29.25 -47.44
N ALA A 755 48.93 -28.85 -46.17
CA ALA A 755 49.88 -29.37 -45.17
C ALA A 755 49.60 -28.88 -43.72
N ILE A 756 50.23 -29.57 -42.73
CA ILE A 756 50.70 -29.05 -41.42
C ILE A 756 49.59 -28.62 -40.40
N SER A 757 49.53 -29.08 -39.14
CA SER A 757 50.41 -29.95 -38.32
C SER A 757 49.69 -30.68 -37.15
N SER A 758 50.47 -31.52 -36.45
CA SER A 758 50.36 -32.10 -35.08
C SER A 758 49.46 -31.45 -34.01
N GLN A 759 49.06 -32.10 -32.88
CA GLN A 759 49.05 -33.52 -32.40
C GLN A 759 48.57 -33.55 -30.92
N GLY A 760 47.78 -34.55 -30.46
CA GLY A 760 47.82 -35.00 -29.04
C GLY A 760 46.51 -35.26 -28.27
N HIS A 761 46.28 -36.54 -27.92
CA HIS A 761 45.76 -37.12 -26.65
C HIS A 761 44.60 -36.50 -25.82
N SER A 762 43.45 -37.21 -25.81
CA SER A 762 42.81 -37.98 -24.67
C SER A 762 43.20 -37.72 -23.19
N PRO A 763 42.36 -38.05 -22.15
CA PRO A 763 40.91 -38.44 -22.14
C PRO A 763 40.04 -38.04 -20.88
N SER A 764 38.75 -37.69 -21.09
CA SER A 764 37.62 -37.84 -20.10
C SER A 764 37.74 -37.08 -18.73
N PRO A 765 36.84 -37.22 -17.72
CA PRO A 765 35.36 -37.42 -17.69
C PRO A 765 34.63 -36.36 -16.79
N THR A 766 33.38 -36.64 -16.38
CA THR A 766 32.68 -36.19 -15.13
C THR A 766 32.28 -34.73 -14.87
N LYS A 767 31.14 -34.61 -14.13
CA LYS A 767 30.63 -33.47 -13.31
C LYS A 767 30.23 -32.19 -14.04
N ASP A 768 29.10 -31.52 -13.75
CA ASP A 768 28.06 -31.67 -12.71
C ASP A 768 28.48 -31.29 -11.28
N GLU A 769 28.75 -29.99 -11.07
CA GLU A 769 28.84 -29.30 -9.77
C GLU A 769 28.16 -27.92 -9.87
N TRP A 770 26.92 -27.80 -9.37
CA TRP A 770 26.28 -26.52 -9.05
C TRP A 770 26.33 -26.36 -7.53
N GLU A 771 27.42 -25.80 -6.99
CA GLU A 771 27.50 -25.42 -5.58
C GLU A 771 27.90 -23.96 -5.42
N ASP A 772 27.00 -23.23 -4.75
CA ASP A 772 27.20 -22.21 -3.73
C ASP A 772 28.43 -21.26 -3.78
N MET A 773 28.17 -19.95 -3.71
CA MET A 773 28.47 -19.15 -2.50
C MET A 773 27.92 -17.73 -2.63
N SER A 774 27.60 -17.13 -1.48
CA SER A 774 27.00 -15.79 -1.31
C SER A 774 28.06 -14.67 -1.17
N ILE A 775 27.62 -13.43 -0.88
CA ILE A 775 28.41 -12.23 -0.49
C ILE A 775 29.07 -11.50 -1.71
N ASP A 776 28.98 -10.17 -1.91
CA ASP A 776 28.52 -9.05 -1.06
C ASP A 776 27.96 -7.83 -1.84
N SER A 777 27.27 -6.92 -1.11
CA SER A 777 27.21 -5.45 -1.24
C SER A 777 27.01 -4.69 -2.59
N ASP A 778 25.79 -4.14 -2.71
CA ASP A 778 25.47 -2.70 -2.91
C ASP A 778 25.56 -1.98 -4.30
N SER A 779 24.68 -0.97 -4.43
CA SER A 779 24.57 0.08 -5.49
C SER A 779 24.10 -0.29 -6.92
N GLY A 780 23.44 0.68 -7.60
CA GLY A 780 23.67 0.87 -9.05
C GLY A 780 22.53 0.73 -10.08
N GLU A 781 21.44 1.50 -9.95
CA GLU A 781 20.64 2.06 -11.07
C GLU A 781 19.89 1.14 -12.06
N GLU A 782 18.92 1.73 -12.77
CA GLU A 782 18.04 1.06 -13.75
C GLU A 782 18.64 1.10 -15.16
N TYR A 783 18.47 0.05 -15.97
CA TYR A 783 18.21 0.20 -17.41
C TYR A 783 17.44 -1.01 -17.99
N SER A 784 16.64 -0.77 -19.02
CA SER A 784 15.85 -1.76 -19.75
C SER A 784 16.06 -1.62 -21.25
N ASP A 785 16.08 -2.73 -22.02
CA ASP A 785 15.60 -2.68 -23.42
C ASP A 785 15.21 -4.04 -24.06
N SER A 786 14.28 -3.95 -25.01
CA SER A 786 14.06 -4.71 -26.26
C SER A 786 14.09 -6.26 -26.32
N LEU A 787 12.87 -6.80 -26.25
CA LEU A 787 12.20 -7.66 -27.25
C LEU A 787 12.98 -8.13 -28.50
N ASN A 788 12.76 -9.40 -28.90
CA ASN A 788 12.36 -9.94 -30.25
C ASN A 788 12.88 -11.40 -30.44
N SER A 789 12.33 -12.30 -31.27
CA SER A 789 11.00 -12.50 -31.91
C SER A 789 11.04 -13.86 -32.67
N VAL A 790 10.08 -14.09 -33.60
CA VAL A 790 10.08 -15.15 -34.64
C VAL A 790 9.68 -16.58 -34.19
N ALA A 791 9.01 -17.41 -35.00
CA ALA A 791 7.67 -17.31 -35.62
C ALA A 791 7.41 -18.52 -36.56
N SER A 792 6.15 -18.70 -36.98
CA SER A 792 5.72 -19.53 -38.13
C SER A 792 5.81 -21.06 -37.96
N GLY A 793 4.88 -21.88 -38.47
CA GLY A 793 3.60 -21.57 -39.12
C GLY A 793 3.22 -22.60 -40.18
N ASN A 794 1.92 -22.80 -40.43
CA ASN A 794 1.31 -23.01 -41.76
C ASN A 794 -0.21 -23.27 -41.67
N ALA A 795 -0.92 -22.78 -42.68
CA ALA A 795 -2.34 -22.99 -42.96
C ALA A 795 -2.45 -23.88 -44.25
N PRO A 796 -3.58 -24.05 -44.98
CA PRO A 796 -4.88 -23.37 -44.85
C PRO A 796 -6.15 -24.17 -45.25
N TYR A 797 -7.27 -23.44 -45.39
CA TYR A 797 -8.54 -23.79 -46.10
C TYR A 797 -9.48 -24.82 -45.41
N ARG A 798 -10.82 -24.69 -45.45
CA ARG A 798 -11.72 -23.73 -46.14
C ARG A 798 -13.07 -23.55 -45.39
N GLN A 799 -13.65 -22.33 -45.45
CA GLN A 799 -15.07 -21.97 -45.15
C GLN A 799 -15.58 -22.11 -43.69
N SER A 800 -16.49 -21.26 -43.19
CA SER A 800 -17.24 -20.15 -43.84
C SER A 800 -17.37 -18.87 -42.99
N ASP A 801 -17.35 -17.74 -43.71
CA ASP A 801 -17.68 -16.35 -43.35
C ASP A 801 -19.04 -16.09 -42.65
N SER A 802 -19.32 -14.92 -42.03
CA SER A 802 -18.42 -13.87 -41.51
C SER A 802 -19.15 -12.83 -40.61
N ARG A 803 -18.33 -12.09 -39.85
CA ARG A 803 -18.42 -10.64 -39.55
C ARG A 803 -19.80 -9.97 -39.34
N LYS A 804 -20.06 -9.69 -38.06
CA LYS A 804 -20.25 -8.29 -37.62
C LYS A 804 -18.98 -7.47 -37.92
N SER A 805 -19.07 -6.21 -38.39
CA SER A 805 -17.92 -5.28 -38.35
C SER A 805 -18.25 -3.79 -38.55
N TYR A 806 -17.75 -2.94 -37.63
CA TYR A 806 -17.55 -1.47 -37.76
C TYR A 806 -18.82 -0.60 -37.98
N ARG A 807 -18.82 0.73 -37.85
CA ARG A 807 -17.76 1.76 -37.64
C ARG A 807 -18.42 2.91 -36.81
N CYS A 808 -17.93 3.41 -35.67
CA CYS A 808 -16.68 4.14 -35.33
C CYS A 808 -16.54 5.55 -35.96
N SER A 809 -16.58 6.58 -35.10
CA SER A 809 -16.03 7.96 -35.20
C SER A 809 -16.20 8.59 -33.79
N LEU A 810 -15.24 9.23 -33.08
CA LEU A 810 -14.08 10.08 -33.43
C LEU A 810 -14.55 11.45 -34.00
N ILE A 811 -14.09 12.65 -33.61
CA ILE A 811 -12.84 13.16 -32.99
C ILE A 811 -13.12 14.35 -32.01
N SER A 812 -12.16 14.61 -31.10
CA SER A 812 -11.64 15.85 -30.46
C SER A 812 -11.95 17.24 -31.10
N HIS A 813 -11.65 18.44 -30.54
CA HIS A 813 -11.28 18.99 -29.21
C HIS A 813 -11.34 20.55 -29.28
N THR A 814 -11.20 21.24 -28.13
CA THR A 814 -10.74 22.65 -27.94
C THR A 814 -11.53 23.81 -28.58
N GLY A 815 -11.70 24.91 -27.82
CA GLY A 815 -12.06 26.23 -28.39
C GLY A 815 -13.09 27.05 -27.61
N ALA A 816 -12.61 27.92 -26.73
CA ALA A 816 -13.26 29.21 -26.42
C ALA A 816 -12.42 30.32 -27.10
N PRO A 817 -12.91 31.54 -27.41
CA PRO A 817 -14.03 32.22 -26.74
C PRO A 817 -15.01 33.04 -27.62
N THR A 818 -16.04 33.59 -26.96
CA THR A 818 -16.74 34.89 -27.20
C THR A 818 -16.99 35.49 -28.61
N ALA A 819 -18.27 35.88 -28.80
CA ALA A 819 -18.75 37.15 -29.36
C ALA A 819 -18.99 37.34 -30.88
N ASP A 820 -20.25 37.11 -31.25
CA ASP A 820 -21.17 38.08 -31.89
C ASP A 820 -21.05 38.45 -33.40
N ARG A 821 -22.23 38.73 -33.98
CA ARG A 821 -22.56 39.45 -35.23
C ARG A 821 -22.49 38.77 -36.60
N LYS A 822 -23.71 38.55 -37.12
CA LYS A 822 -24.24 39.04 -38.44
C LYS A 822 -23.59 38.48 -39.73
N MET A 823 -24.25 38.49 -40.89
CA MET A 823 -25.56 39.03 -41.24
C MET A 823 -26.33 38.11 -42.20
N GLU A 824 -27.64 38.34 -42.24
CA GLU A 824 -28.66 37.71 -43.07
C GLU A 824 -28.35 37.65 -44.58
N GLN A 825 -28.86 36.62 -45.25
CA GLN A 825 -29.69 36.84 -46.45
C GLN A 825 -30.80 35.77 -46.55
N ARG A 826 -31.67 35.89 -47.55
CA ARG A 826 -33.12 35.62 -47.45
C ARG A 826 -33.59 34.60 -48.49
N GLU A 827 -34.77 34.01 -48.22
CA GLU A 827 -35.72 33.46 -49.22
C GLU A 827 -35.29 32.20 -50.03
N VAL A 828 -36.19 31.32 -50.49
CA VAL A 828 -37.49 30.86 -49.94
C VAL A 828 -37.88 29.55 -50.67
N LEU A 829 -38.44 28.55 -49.95
CA LEU A 829 -39.47 27.57 -50.38
C LEU A 829 -39.38 26.23 -49.60
N ALA A 830 -40.53 25.82 -49.04
CA ALA A 830 -40.92 24.46 -48.62
C ALA A 830 -40.02 23.72 -47.58
N GLN A 831 -40.55 22.90 -46.66
CA GLN A 831 -41.92 22.38 -46.55
C GLN A 831 -42.38 22.25 -45.07
N ASP A 832 -43.66 22.57 -44.85
CA ASP A 832 -44.54 22.22 -43.72
C ASP A 832 -44.04 22.39 -42.26
N ASP A 833 -44.22 23.61 -41.77
CA ASP A 833 -45.01 23.99 -40.58
C ASP A 833 -44.85 23.19 -39.27
N LYS A 834 -44.26 23.82 -38.23
CA LYS A 834 -44.91 24.68 -37.19
C LYS A 834 -45.72 23.85 -36.18
N GLN A 835 -45.53 23.98 -34.86
CA GLN A 835 -45.86 25.15 -34.01
C GLN A 835 -47.37 25.53 -34.11
N HIS A 836 -48.10 25.83 -33.03
CA HIS A 836 -47.68 26.31 -31.70
C HIS A 836 -48.64 25.83 -30.57
N GLU A 837 -48.22 26.07 -29.32
CA GLU A 837 -49.04 26.33 -28.10
C GLU A 837 -50.32 27.19 -28.34
N PRO A 838 -51.33 27.35 -27.43
CA PRO A 838 -51.29 27.09 -25.96
C PRO A 838 -52.59 26.64 -25.21
N TRP A 839 -52.47 26.45 -23.87
CA TRP A 839 -53.45 26.71 -22.77
C TRP A 839 -54.76 25.88 -22.63
N GLU A 840 -55.42 26.02 -21.47
CA GLU A 840 -56.47 25.13 -20.93
C GLU A 840 -57.93 25.52 -21.25
N ARG A 841 -58.79 24.52 -21.55
CA ARG A 841 -59.91 24.06 -20.66
C ARG A 841 -60.50 22.73 -21.17
N GLY A 842 -61.29 22.02 -20.36
CA GLY A 842 -61.91 20.73 -20.74
C GLY A 842 -62.99 20.84 -21.84
N VAL A 843 -63.62 19.75 -22.30
CA VAL A 843 -64.48 18.90 -21.45
C VAL A 843 -65.00 17.62 -22.17
N ARG A 844 -65.21 16.54 -21.38
CA ARG A 844 -66.07 15.33 -21.59
C ARG A 844 -65.66 14.17 -22.54
N ALA A 845 -65.82 12.97 -21.96
CA ALA A 845 -66.41 11.73 -22.53
C ALA A 845 -65.65 10.84 -23.55
N LYS A 846 -64.89 9.86 -23.05
CA LYS A 846 -64.72 8.54 -23.71
C LYS A 846 -65.83 7.58 -23.24
N LYS A 847 -66.72 7.12 -24.13
CA LYS A 847 -67.68 6.05 -23.82
C LYS A 847 -68.21 5.29 -25.05
N ARG A 848 -67.54 4.20 -25.42
CA ARG A 848 -68.04 2.93 -26.03
C ARG A 848 -66.83 2.17 -26.61
N ARG A 849 -66.80 0.86 -26.81
CA ARG A 849 -67.54 -0.33 -26.32
C ARG A 849 -67.17 -1.42 -27.33
N TRP A 850 -66.23 -2.30 -27.02
CA TRP A 850 -66.10 -3.59 -27.71
C TRP A 850 -66.14 -4.71 -26.66
N ARG A 851 -66.88 -5.78 -26.95
CA ARG A 851 -67.11 -6.92 -26.05
C ARG A 851 -66.78 -8.21 -26.79
N ARG A 852 -66.20 -9.16 -26.08
CA ARG A 852 -66.23 -10.62 -26.32
C ARG A 852 -65.82 -11.12 -27.72
N LYS A 853 -64.82 -11.99 -27.73
CA LYS A 853 -65.12 -13.42 -27.91
C LYS A 853 -64.61 -14.21 -26.70
N ARG A 854 -65.08 -15.45 -26.56
CA ARG A 854 -64.87 -16.34 -25.41
C ARG A 854 -64.39 -17.67 -25.96
N MET A 855 -63.38 -18.25 -25.34
CA MET A 855 -63.26 -19.71 -25.19
C MET A 855 -62.68 -20.03 -23.81
N LEU A 856 -62.84 -21.28 -23.37
CA LEU A 856 -62.62 -21.69 -21.99
C LEU A 856 -61.75 -22.95 -21.96
N MET A 857 -60.63 -22.90 -21.25
CA MET A 857 -59.94 -24.10 -20.74
C MET A 857 -59.53 -23.86 -19.28
N LYS A 858 -59.61 -24.92 -18.47
CA LYS A 858 -59.31 -24.89 -17.03
C LYS A 858 -57.89 -25.41 -16.78
N THR A 859 -57.03 -24.60 -16.17
CA THR A 859 -55.87 -25.05 -15.40
C THR A 859 -55.70 -24.16 -14.16
N GLN A 860 -55.10 -24.72 -13.10
CA GLN A 860 -55.16 -24.32 -11.70
C GLN A 860 -55.02 -22.82 -11.35
N HIS A 861 -55.66 -22.44 -10.23
CA HIS A 861 -55.38 -21.18 -9.54
C HIS A 861 -54.00 -21.22 -8.86
N CYS A 862 -53.14 -20.23 -9.16
CA CYS A 862 -52.20 -19.61 -8.22
C CYS A 862 -51.56 -18.33 -8.83
N SER A 863 -50.93 -17.50 -7.99
CA SER A 863 -49.91 -16.49 -8.38
C SER A 863 -50.32 -15.22 -9.16
N SER A 864 -51.57 -14.75 -9.09
CA SER A 864 -51.95 -13.45 -9.72
C SER A 864 -51.52 -12.21 -8.92
N SER A 865 -51.75 -12.20 -7.59
CA SER A 865 -51.53 -11.02 -6.74
C SER A 865 -50.08 -10.56 -6.66
N SER A 866 -49.11 -11.49 -6.63
CA SER A 866 -47.67 -11.20 -6.58
C SER A 866 -47.21 -10.39 -7.80
N MET A 867 -47.66 -10.75 -9.00
CA MET A 867 -47.37 -10.02 -10.24
C MET A 867 -47.97 -8.61 -10.20
N GLN A 868 -49.20 -8.46 -9.72
CA GLN A 868 -49.84 -7.15 -9.59
C GLN A 868 -49.11 -6.27 -8.57
N GLN A 869 -48.83 -6.78 -7.37
CA GLN A 869 -48.07 -6.06 -6.34
C GLN A 869 -46.68 -5.64 -6.82
N ARG A 870 -46.00 -6.48 -7.63
CA ARG A 870 -44.71 -6.15 -8.25
C ARG A 870 -44.83 -5.06 -9.33
N MET A 871 -45.89 -5.07 -10.13
CA MET A 871 -46.15 -3.97 -11.08
C MET A 871 -46.46 -2.66 -10.35
N GLU A 872 -47.26 -2.70 -9.28
CA GLU A 872 -47.56 -1.52 -8.48
C GLU A 872 -46.35 -1.00 -7.70
N SER A 873 -45.44 -1.86 -7.20
CA SER A 873 -44.22 -1.41 -6.53
C SER A 873 -43.21 -0.80 -7.52
N LEU A 874 -43.09 -1.37 -8.72
CA LEU A 874 -42.32 -0.77 -9.81
C LEU A 874 -42.90 0.58 -10.25
N GLN A 875 -44.23 0.71 -10.36
CA GLN A 875 -44.88 1.98 -10.66
C GLN A 875 -44.58 3.02 -9.57
N ARG A 876 -44.75 2.68 -8.28
CA ARG A 876 -44.41 3.57 -7.16
C ARG A 876 -42.93 4.00 -7.19
N HIS A 877 -42.00 3.10 -7.52
CA HIS A 877 -40.59 3.46 -7.69
C HIS A 877 -40.35 4.41 -8.87
N ILE A 878 -41.03 4.20 -10.01
CA ILE A 878 -40.96 5.11 -11.17
C ILE A 878 -41.51 6.50 -10.78
N ASP A 879 -42.61 6.57 -10.06
CA ASP A 879 -43.23 7.83 -9.63
C ASP A 879 -42.33 8.59 -8.64
N ILE A 880 -41.70 7.89 -7.68
CA ILE A 880 -40.70 8.44 -6.75
C ILE A 880 -39.45 8.95 -7.47
N LEU A 881 -38.96 8.22 -8.49
CA LEU A 881 -37.84 8.68 -9.31
C LEU A 881 -38.22 9.89 -10.17
N GLN A 882 -39.48 9.98 -10.62
CA GLN A 882 -39.98 11.15 -11.35
C GLN A 882 -40.18 12.38 -10.46
N SER A 883 -40.60 12.23 -9.19
CA SER A 883 -40.64 13.36 -8.25
C SER A 883 -39.23 13.82 -7.88
N ALA A 884 -38.34 12.91 -7.48
CA ALA A 884 -36.96 13.24 -7.15
C ALA A 884 -36.23 13.96 -8.31
N ARG A 885 -36.52 13.57 -9.58
CA ARG A 885 -36.01 14.28 -10.77
C ARG A 885 -36.56 15.70 -10.91
N LYS A 886 -37.83 15.95 -10.57
CA LYS A 886 -38.43 17.30 -10.58
C LYS A 886 -37.80 18.16 -9.48
N ASP A 887 -37.65 17.62 -8.28
CA ASP A 887 -37.10 18.32 -7.12
C ASP A 887 -35.63 18.70 -7.34
N ALA A 888 -34.83 17.79 -7.91
CA ALA A 888 -33.46 18.09 -8.34
C ALA A 888 -33.40 19.22 -9.39
N VAL A 889 -34.33 19.23 -10.37
CA VAL A 889 -34.42 20.31 -11.38
C VAL A 889 -34.85 21.65 -10.76
N LEU A 890 -35.69 21.64 -9.73
CA LEU A 890 -36.05 22.85 -8.97
C LEU A 890 -34.84 23.37 -8.17
N SER A 891 -34.14 22.50 -7.44
CA SER A 891 -32.92 22.86 -6.70
C SER A 891 -31.84 23.45 -7.62
N VAL A 892 -31.60 22.86 -8.80
CA VAL A 892 -30.67 23.41 -9.81
C VAL A 892 -31.12 24.79 -10.33
N ARG A 893 -32.43 25.04 -10.46
CA ARG A 893 -32.95 26.37 -10.81
C ARG A 893 -32.77 27.39 -9.68
N GLU A 894 -32.87 26.97 -8.43
CA GLU A 894 -32.66 27.83 -7.26
C GLU A 894 -31.18 28.17 -7.06
N LEU A 895 -30.28 27.20 -7.24
CA LEU A 895 -28.82 27.44 -7.24
C LEU A 895 -28.40 28.40 -8.37
N ARG A 896 -29.02 28.31 -9.56
CA ARG A 896 -28.81 29.30 -10.64
C ARG A 896 -29.23 30.71 -10.21
N ARG A 897 -30.45 30.87 -9.67
CA ARG A 897 -30.94 32.16 -9.12
C ARG A 897 -30.09 32.69 -7.96
N ALA A 898 -29.48 31.80 -7.16
CA ALA A 898 -28.55 32.19 -6.10
C ALA A 898 -27.24 32.74 -6.69
N ASN A 899 -26.68 32.04 -7.69
CA ASN A 899 -25.50 32.49 -8.41
C ASN A 899 -25.73 33.82 -9.16
N GLU A 900 -26.89 34.00 -9.81
CA GLU A 900 -27.32 35.26 -10.44
C GLU A 900 -27.36 36.43 -9.42
N LYS A 901 -27.84 36.17 -8.20
CA LYS A 901 -27.82 37.17 -7.10
C LYS A 901 -26.41 37.45 -6.58
N ILE A 902 -25.50 36.47 -6.61
CA ILE A 902 -24.10 36.65 -6.20
C ILE A 902 -23.32 37.44 -7.25
N THR A 903 -23.46 37.13 -8.54
CA THR A 903 -22.80 37.89 -9.63
C THR A 903 -23.32 39.33 -9.70
N ALA A 904 -24.62 39.57 -9.49
CA ALA A 904 -25.16 40.92 -9.35
C ALA A 904 -24.52 41.71 -8.19
N LYS A 905 -24.32 41.08 -7.02
CA LYS A 905 -23.62 41.69 -5.88
C LYS A 905 -22.14 41.98 -6.20
N LEU A 906 -21.44 41.05 -6.84
CA LEU A 906 -20.03 41.23 -7.24
C LEU A 906 -19.86 42.38 -8.24
N ASN A 907 -20.78 42.52 -9.20
CA ASN A 907 -20.79 43.64 -10.15
C ASN A 907 -20.97 44.98 -9.42
N LEU A 908 -21.94 45.08 -8.50
CA LEU A 908 -22.19 46.28 -7.68
C LEU A 908 -20.97 46.66 -6.80
N ILE A 909 -20.27 45.67 -6.23
CA ILE A 909 -19.04 45.91 -5.45
C ILE A 909 -17.90 46.38 -6.37
N THR A 910 -17.77 45.78 -7.56
CA THR A 910 -16.76 46.16 -8.56
C THR A 910 -16.98 47.59 -9.07
N GLU A 911 -18.23 47.99 -9.28
CA GLU A 911 -18.60 49.36 -9.64
C GLU A 911 -18.26 50.34 -8.51
N LYS A 912 -18.65 50.05 -7.26
CA LYS A 912 -18.29 50.87 -6.09
C LYS A 912 -16.77 51.01 -5.92
N LEU A 913 -16.00 49.97 -6.25
CA LEU A 913 -14.54 50.00 -6.23
C LEU A 913 -13.94 50.86 -7.36
N ARG A 914 -14.52 50.82 -8.57
CA ARG A 914 -14.16 51.73 -9.68
C ARG A 914 -14.45 53.19 -9.31
N ASN A 915 -15.63 53.46 -8.77
CA ASN A 915 -16.05 54.82 -8.37
C ASN A 915 -15.17 55.36 -7.22
N ARG A 916 -14.78 54.51 -6.25
CA ARG A 916 -13.78 54.86 -5.22
C ARG A 916 -12.40 55.16 -5.83
N LYS A 917 -11.91 54.34 -6.77
CA LYS A 917 -10.63 54.61 -7.46
C LYS A 917 -10.63 55.94 -8.22
N GLN A 918 -11.72 56.26 -8.93
CA GLN A 918 -11.90 57.55 -9.61
C GLN A 918 -11.93 58.72 -8.62
N LEU A 919 -12.61 58.57 -7.48
CA LEU A 919 -12.61 59.60 -6.42
C LEU A 919 -11.21 59.81 -5.84
N THR A 920 -10.48 58.73 -5.53
CA THR A 920 -9.07 58.83 -5.08
C THR A 920 -8.21 59.53 -6.12
N GLN A 921 -8.37 59.23 -7.40
CA GLN A 921 -7.60 59.84 -8.48
C GLN A 921 -7.86 61.36 -8.60
N LYS A 922 -9.12 61.80 -8.43
CA LYS A 922 -9.47 63.23 -8.35
C LYS A 922 -8.83 63.89 -7.13
N LEU A 923 -8.97 63.29 -5.94
CA LEU A 923 -8.35 63.83 -4.73
C LEU A 923 -6.82 63.94 -4.84
N THR A 924 -6.15 63.06 -5.60
CA THR A 924 -4.71 63.19 -5.89
C THR A 924 -4.37 64.29 -6.90
N SER A 925 -5.21 64.57 -7.91
CA SER A 925 -5.00 65.72 -8.80
C SER A 925 -5.26 67.05 -8.08
N ASP A 926 -6.29 67.09 -7.22
CA ASP A 926 -6.65 68.28 -6.45
C ASP A 926 -5.54 68.61 -5.43
N LEU A 927 -4.98 67.59 -4.77
CA LEU A 927 -3.81 67.73 -3.89
C LEU A 927 -2.59 68.28 -4.63
N ALA A 928 -2.27 67.75 -5.83
CA ALA A 928 -1.16 68.23 -6.64
C ALA A 928 -1.34 69.71 -7.07
N GLY A 929 -2.58 70.11 -7.40
CA GLY A 929 -2.91 71.52 -7.68
C GLY A 929 -2.68 72.43 -6.46
N VAL A 930 -3.08 71.99 -5.26
CA VAL A 930 -2.81 72.72 -4.01
C VAL A 930 -1.31 72.78 -3.68
N GLU A 931 -0.54 71.72 -3.95
CA GLU A 931 0.93 71.76 -3.81
C GLU A 931 1.60 72.72 -4.80
N GLN A 932 1.06 72.88 -6.01
CA GLN A 932 1.54 73.87 -6.97
C GLN A 932 1.15 75.30 -6.54
N GLN A 933 -0.07 75.53 -6.05
CA GLN A 933 -0.45 76.82 -5.44
C GLN A 933 0.46 77.17 -4.25
N LYS A 934 0.78 76.20 -3.38
CA LYS A 934 1.73 76.38 -2.28
C LYS A 934 3.11 76.81 -2.79
N LYS A 935 3.63 76.19 -3.85
CA LYS A 935 4.94 76.55 -4.45
C LYS A 935 4.94 77.95 -5.05
N VAL A 936 3.84 78.38 -5.67
CA VAL A 936 3.68 79.77 -6.17
C VAL A 936 3.72 80.76 -5.01
N LEU A 937 2.91 80.53 -3.95
CA LEU A 937 2.92 81.37 -2.75
C LEU A 937 4.29 81.38 -2.05
N GLU A 938 5.02 80.26 -2.02
CA GLU A 938 6.39 80.20 -1.49
C GLU A 938 7.40 80.98 -2.35
N MET A 939 7.24 81.01 -3.67
CA MET A 939 8.04 81.86 -4.57
C MET A 939 7.71 83.35 -4.41
N GLU A 940 6.43 83.71 -4.31
CA GLU A 940 6.01 85.10 -4.04
C GLU A 940 6.57 85.58 -2.69
N LEU A 941 6.49 84.77 -1.64
CA LEU A 941 7.05 85.09 -0.32
C LEU A 941 8.59 85.22 -0.37
N GLN A 942 9.28 84.48 -1.25
CA GLN A 942 10.71 84.71 -1.52
C GLN A 942 10.98 86.00 -2.30
N GLN A 943 10.15 86.37 -3.28
CA GLN A 943 10.25 87.67 -3.96
C GLN A 943 10.04 88.83 -2.98
N TRP A 944 9.04 88.77 -2.10
CA TRP A 944 8.83 89.77 -1.04
C TRP A 944 10.04 89.90 -0.11
N ARG A 945 10.72 88.79 0.23
CA ARG A 945 11.98 88.83 1.01
C ARG A 945 13.12 89.51 0.24
N LEU A 946 13.25 89.24 -1.07
CA LEU A 946 14.28 89.85 -1.92
C LEU A 946 14.07 91.35 -2.17
N ILE A 947 12.82 91.81 -2.21
CA ILE A 947 12.47 93.24 -2.40
C ILE A 947 12.82 94.11 -1.18
N THR A 948 13.00 93.51 0.01
CA THR A 948 13.01 94.25 1.29
C THR A 948 14.42 94.64 1.81
N PHE A 949 15.52 94.24 1.16
CA PHE A 949 16.89 94.53 1.66
C PHE A 949 17.96 94.79 0.58
N PRO A 950 18.43 96.04 0.41
CA PRO A 950 19.71 96.37 -0.20
C PRO A 950 20.89 96.21 0.77
N GLN A 951 22.09 95.93 0.25
CA GLN A 951 23.36 95.82 1.01
C GLN A 951 24.20 97.11 0.92
N GLN A 952 25.08 97.34 1.92
CA GLN A 952 26.41 98.00 1.83
C GLN A 952 27.08 97.93 3.23
N THR A 953 28.18 97.20 3.48
CA THR A 953 29.62 97.48 3.20
C THR A 953 30.24 98.65 3.99
N ALA A 954 31.32 98.35 4.73
CA ALA A 954 32.32 99.30 5.25
C ALA A 954 33.50 99.44 4.25
N PRO A 955 34.54 100.30 4.44
CA PRO A 955 34.90 101.22 5.54
C PRO A 955 35.08 102.69 5.00
N PRO A 956 35.90 103.65 5.53
CA PRO A 956 36.65 103.72 6.80
C PRO A 956 36.30 104.88 7.80
N PRO A 957 36.91 106.10 7.86
CA PRO A 957 37.21 106.71 9.17
C PRO A 957 36.79 108.21 9.37
N ALA A 958 37.39 108.83 10.39
CA ALA A 958 37.29 110.20 10.93
C ALA A 958 37.65 111.34 9.93
N PRO A 959 37.23 112.63 10.13
CA PRO A 959 37.12 113.39 11.40
C PRO A 959 35.66 113.86 11.70
N ILE A 960 35.27 114.79 12.60
CA ILE A 960 35.82 116.07 13.12
C ILE A 960 35.25 116.34 14.54
N ALA A 961 36.06 116.95 15.43
CA ALA A 961 35.66 117.56 16.72
C ALA A 961 35.56 119.11 16.55
N PRO A 962 34.87 119.93 17.40
CA PRO A 962 34.99 120.02 18.87
C PRO A 962 33.60 120.19 19.55
N VAL A 963 33.35 120.71 20.77
CA VAL A 963 34.09 121.53 21.78
C VAL A 963 33.52 121.20 23.18
N ASN A 964 34.32 121.28 24.25
CA ASN A 964 33.92 122.10 25.43
C ASN A 964 35.03 122.30 26.47
N ALA A 965 35.04 123.53 27.01
CA ALA A 965 35.68 124.02 28.24
C ALA A 965 37.23 124.17 28.30
N ASP A 966 37.60 125.36 28.80
CA ASP A 966 38.79 125.74 29.57
C ASP A 966 40.21 125.56 28.99
N CYS A 967 41.23 126.31 29.40
CA CYS A 967 41.37 127.71 29.85
C CYS A 967 42.90 127.96 29.92
N SER A 968 43.43 129.08 29.43
CA SER A 968 44.89 129.31 29.44
C SER A 968 45.26 130.76 29.70
N CYS A 969 46.00 131.01 30.78
CA CYS A 969 46.61 132.30 31.12
C CYS A 969 47.83 132.13 32.03
N GLN A 970 49.05 132.25 31.49
CA GLN A 970 50.13 133.01 32.13
C GLN A 970 51.29 133.25 31.14
N GLY A 971 51.64 134.52 30.91
CA GLY A 971 52.74 134.94 30.02
C GLY A 971 52.73 136.46 29.86
N LYS A 972 53.88 137.10 30.09
CA LYS A 972 54.09 138.57 29.93
C LYS A 972 54.35 138.86 28.42
N THR A 973 54.25 140.07 27.84
CA THR A 973 54.37 141.44 28.39
C THR A 973 53.71 142.49 27.45
N MET A 974 53.35 143.67 27.98
CA MET A 974 53.13 145.04 27.41
C MET A 974 53.51 145.35 25.92
N PRO A 975 52.99 146.45 25.30
CA PRO A 975 51.68 147.14 25.44
C PRO A 975 51.05 147.55 24.07
N ALA A 976 49.95 148.35 24.06
CA ALA A 976 49.29 148.86 22.84
C ALA A 976 49.20 150.42 22.78
N PRO A 977 49.06 151.05 21.59
CA PRO A 977 48.90 152.50 21.43
C PRO A 977 47.46 152.99 21.19
N ALA A 978 47.06 154.03 21.93
CA ALA A 978 46.10 155.12 21.67
C ALA A 978 44.71 154.93 20.97
N ASN A 979 43.70 155.58 21.59
CA ASN A 979 42.48 156.20 21.00
C ASN A 979 41.25 155.31 20.62
N PRO A 980 40.02 155.88 20.58
CA PRO A 980 38.85 155.20 21.19
C PRO A 980 37.66 154.81 20.28
N ALA A 981 36.96 153.73 20.65
CA ALA A 981 35.55 153.43 20.32
C ALA A 981 34.99 152.31 21.25
N SER A 982 33.72 152.37 21.70
CA SER A 982 33.16 151.35 22.62
C SER A 982 31.67 151.00 22.53
N GLN A 983 30.77 151.83 21.97
CA GLN A 983 29.32 151.63 22.17
C GLN A 983 28.64 150.53 21.33
N ALA A 984 29.26 150.03 20.26
CA ALA A 984 28.60 149.08 19.36
C ALA A 984 28.48 147.64 19.91
N LEU A 985 29.45 147.16 20.71
CA LEU A 985 29.53 145.75 21.11
C LEU A 985 28.37 145.25 21.99
N GLU A 986 27.75 146.11 22.79
CA GLU A 986 26.81 145.66 23.83
C GLU A 986 25.48 145.11 23.27
N ALA A 987 25.09 145.54 22.06
CA ALA A 987 23.88 145.08 21.39
C ALA A 987 24.04 143.66 20.82
N GLU A 988 25.18 143.36 20.20
CA GLU A 988 25.45 142.06 19.58
C GLU A 988 25.50 140.94 20.61
N VAL A 989 26.14 141.18 21.76
CA VAL A 989 26.20 140.23 22.89
C VAL A 989 24.80 139.80 23.33
N LYS A 990 23.84 140.74 23.45
CA LYS A 990 22.45 140.43 23.84
C LYS A 990 21.72 139.62 22.76
N GLN A 991 21.95 139.91 21.48
CA GLN A 991 21.36 139.14 20.38
C GLN A 991 21.92 137.70 20.31
N LEU A 992 23.23 137.54 20.49
CA LEU A 992 23.89 136.22 20.55
C LEU A 992 23.40 135.42 21.76
N GLN A 993 23.24 136.05 22.93
CA GLN A 993 22.72 135.38 24.12
C GLN A 993 21.26 134.93 23.97
N ALA A 994 20.44 135.67 23.21
CA ALA A 994 19.09 135.24 22.85
C ALA A 994 19.07 134.04 21.88
N LYS A 995 19.92 134.06 20.85
CA LYS A 995 20.12 132.94 19.90
C LYS A 995 20.63 131.68 20.60
N LEU A 996 21.55 131.82 21.56
CA LEU A 996 22.05 130.70 22.37
C LEU A 996 20.92 130.09 23.23
N LYS A 997 20.06 130.92 23.83
CA LYS A 997 18.90 130.45 24.61
C LYS A 997 17.89 129.70 23.73
N SER A 998 17.51 130.22 22.56
CA SER A 998 16.58 129.51 21.67
C SER A 998 17.18 128.23 21.10
N ALA A 999 18.47 128.21 20.73
CA ALA A 999 19.18 126.99 20.34
C ALA A 999 19.21 125.95 21.48
N SER A 1000 19.46 126.36 22.72
CA SER A 1000 19.42 125.45 23.88
C SER A 1000 18.01 124.88 24.15
N ALA A 1001 16.97 125.66 23.89
CA ALA A 1001 15.58 125.23 23.99
C ALA A 1001 15.15 124.31 22.83
N GLU A 1002 15.80 124.40 21.68
CA GLU A 1002 15.65 123.42 20.59
C GLU A 1002 16.39 122.12 20.95
N VAL A 1003 17.64 122.20 21.40
CA VAL A 1003 18.43 121.02 21.82
C VAL A 1003 17.72 120.23 22.91
N THR A 1004 17.16 120.89 23.95
CA THR A 1004 16.39 120.16 24.98
C THR A 1004 15.11 119.54 24.43
N ARG A 1005 14.42 120.16 23.45
CA ARG A 1005 13.27 119.56 22.75
C ARG A 1005 13.67 118.37 21.90
N GLN A 1006 14.79 118.44 21.18
CA GLN A 1006 15.34 117.34 20.39
C GLN A 1006 15.82 116.18 21.28
N VAL A 1007 16.41 116.46 22.44
CA VAL A 1007 16.74 115.44 23.45
C VAL A 1007 15.47 114.79 24.03
N ALA A 1008 14.42 115.57 24.31
CA ALA A 1008 13.13 115.03 24.76
C ALA A 1008 12.47 114.15 23.68
N ALA A 1009 12.49 114.58 22.41
CA ALA A 1009 11.99 113.81 21.27
C ALA A 1009 12.78 112.50 21.08
N ASN A 1010 14.11 112.55 21.15
CA ASN A 1010 14.96 111.36 21.13
C ASN A 1010 14.68 110.42 22.30
N LYS A 1011 14.42 110.94 23.50
CA LYS A 1011 14.03 110.13 24.67
C LYS A 1011 12.66 109.46 24.45
N ALA A 1012 11.70 110.16 23.88
CA ALA A 1012 10.38 109.61 23.53
C ALA A 1012 10.48 108.53 22.44
N LEU A 1013 11.26 108.76 21.38
CA LEU A 1013 11.49 107.79 20.31
C LEU A 1013 12.22 106.53 20.81
N ARG A 1014 13.20 106.68 21.71
CA ARG A 1014 13.85 105.53 22.39
C ARG A 1014 12.84 104.74 23.25
N GLY A 1015 11.94 105.42 23.95
CA GLY A 1015 10.85 104.78 24.69
C GLY A 1015 9.90 104.00 23.77
N GLN A 1016 9.49 104.59 22.63
CA GLN A 1016 8.65 103.91 21.64
C GLN A 1016 9.37 102.73 20.97
N LEU A 1017 10.69 102.82 20.75
CA LEU A 1017 11.50 101.73 20.21
C LEU A 1017 11.58 100.57 21.20
N GLN A 1018 11.89 100.84 22.48
CA GLN A 1018 11.84 99.84 23.55
C GLN A 1018 10.45 99.17 23.64
N GLU A 1019 9.36 99.97 23.63
CA GLU A 1019 8.00 99.44 23.60
C GLU A 1019 7.72 98.52 22.40
N LYS A 1020 8.37 98.74 21.25
CA LYS A 1020 8.22 97.92 20.04
C LYS A 1020 9.07 96.64 20.14
N GLU A 1021 10.26 96.72 20.72
CA GLU A 1021 11.11 95.57 21.03
C GLU A 1021 10.43 94.64 22.05
N ASP A 1022 9.89 95.19 23.14
CA ASP A 1022 9.12 94.45 24.15
C ASP A 1022 7.90 93.74 23.52
N LYS A 1023 7.18 94.42 22.60
CA LYS A 1023 6.04 93.85 21.87
C LYS A 1023 6.47 92.79 20.86
N LEU A 1024 7.64 92.93 20.23
CA LEU A 1024 8.23 91.90 19.37
C LEU A 1024 8.62 90.65 20.18
N CYS A 1025 9.26 90.80 21.33
CA CYS A 1025 9.57 89.69 22.24
C CYS A 1025 8.30 88.94 22.65
N GLN A 1026 7.25 89.66 23.09
CA GLN A 1026 5.95 89.06 23.43
C GLN A 1026 5.28 88.33 22.25
N LEU A 1027 5.51 88.76 21.00
CA LEU A 1027 5.02 88.06 19.81
C LEU A 1027 5.86 86.83 19.49
N GLN A 1028 7.18 86.91 19.63
CA GLN A 1028 8.11 85.79 19.46
C GLN A 1028 7.82 84.66 20.47
N ASP A 1029 7.49 84.99 21.72
CA ASP A 1029 7.05 84.04 22.75
C ASP A 1029 5.72 83.37 22.39
N LYS A 1030 4.76 84.13 21.86
CA LYS A 1030 3.47 83.60 21.38
C LYS A 1030 3.64 82.68 20.17
N VAL A 1031 4.50 83.05 19.21
CA VAL A 1031 4.85 82.20 18.06
C VAL A 1031 5.49 80.91 18.53
N SER A 1032 6.56 80.97 19.34
CA SER A 1032 7.25 79.77 19.83
C SER A 1032 6.37 78.87 20.71
N HIS A 1033 5.38 79.41 21.42
CA HIS A 1033 4.36 78.61 22.09
C HIS A 1033 3.40 77.91 21.11
N LYS A 1034 2.98 78.58 20.03
CA LYS A 1034 2.15 77.96 18.97
C LYS A 1034 2.92 76.96 18.11
N GLU A 1035 4.22 77.15 17.89
CA GLU A 1035 5.08 76.16 17.25
C GLU A 1035 5.16 74.87 18.08
N ARG A 1036 5.30 74.96 19.41
CA ARG A 1036 5.24 73.80 20.32
C ARG A 1036 3.89 73.08 20.25
N ASP A 1037 2.78 73.81 20.30
CA ASP A 1037 1.41 73.27 20.16
C ASP A 1037 1.21 72.54 18.80
N VAL A 1038 1.64 73.16 17.70
CA VAL A 1038 1.61 72.54 16.37
C VAL A 1038 2.50 71.30 16.29
N ASN A 1039 3.67 71.30 16.92
CA ASN A 1039 4.57 70.14 16.91
C ASN A 1039 4.00 68.97 17.71
N MET A 1040 3.45 69.21 18.90
CA MET A 1040 2.75 68.18 19.69
C MET A 1040 1.54 67.61 18.92
N LYS A 1041 0.78 68.46 18.22
CA LYS A 1041 -0.34 68.02 17.37
C LYS A 1041 0.12 67.21 16.15
N ARG A 1042 1.26 67.53 15.55
CA ARG A 1042 1.87 66.71 14.49
C ARG A 1042 2.27 65.33 15.02
N GLN A 1043 2.95 65.27 16.16
CA GLN A 1043 3.32 64.00 16.83
C GLN A 1043 2.08 63.13 17.08
N PHE A 1044 1.05 63.69 17.72
CA PHE A 1044 -0.22 62.99 17.95
C PHE A 1044 -0.92 62.50 16.67
N VAL A 1045 -0.83 63.25 15.56
CA VAL A 1045 -1.37 62.82 14.25
C VAL A 1045 -0.55 61.68 13.65
N GLU A 1046 0.78 61.67 13.79
CA GLU A 1046 1.58 60.51 13.37
C GLU A 1046 1.35 59.29 14.27
N ASP A 1047 1.16 59.47 15.58
CA ASP A 1047 0.78 58.39 16.50
C ASP A 1047 -0.58 57.78 16.17
N LEU A 1048 -1.56 58.60 15.76
CA LEU A 1048 -2.84 58.10 15.26
C LEU A 1048 -2.70 57.38 13.92
N LYS A 1049 -1.81 57.84 13.02
CA LYS A 1049 -1.53 57.16 11.75
C LYS A 1049 -0.83 55.82 11.93
N THR A 1050 0.14 55.70 12.85
CA THR A 1050 0.81 54.42 13.14
C THR A 1050 -0.16 53.44 13.77
N ARG A 1051 -0.97 53.87 14.75
CA ARG A 1051 -2.04 53.03 15.33
C ARG A 1051 -3.08 52.60 14.29
N LEU A 1052 -3.45 53.48 13.34
CA LEU A 1052 -4.34 53.13 12.24
C LEU A 1052 -3.72 52.10 11.26
N LYS A 1053 -2.42 52.21 10.95
CA LYS A 1053 -1.71 51.21 10.13
C LYS A 1053 -1.72 49.83 10.80
N VAL A 1054 -1.35 49.78 12.09
CA VAL A 1054 -1.37 48.53 12.88
C VAL A 1054 -2.78 47.93 12.90
N LEU A 1055 -3.84 48.73 13.08
CA LEU A 1055 -5.23 48.23 13.02
C LEU A 1055 -5.61 47.70 11.63
N GLN A 1056 -5.14 48.32 10.53
CA GLN A 1056 -5.34 47.81 9.17
C GLN A 1056 -4.51 46.56 8.86
N GLU A 1057 -3.34 46.41 9.47
CA GLU A 1057 -2.51 45.20 9.38
C GLU A 1057 -3.14 44.05 10.16
N MET A 1058 -3.69 44.31 11.35
CA MET A 1058 -4.51 43.36 12.10
C MET A 1058 -5.78 42.97 11.34
N GLU A 1059 -6.50 43.91 10.72
CA GLU A 1059 -7.68 43.56 9.88
C GLU A 1059 -7.30 42.64 8.70
N LYS A 1060 -6.13 42.87 8.07
CA LYS A 1060 -5.61 41.98 7.01
C LYS A 1060 -5.24 40.60 7.56
N MET A 1061 -4.62 40.51 8.75
CA MET A 1061 -4.31 39.22 9.37
C MET A 1061 -5.58 38.45 9.72
N TYR A 1062 -6.56 39.08 10.37
CA TYR A 1062 -7.85 38.44 10.67
C TYR A 1062 -8.60 38.01 9.39
N ARG A 1063 -8.51 38.81 8.31
CA ARG A 1063 -9.04 38.43 7.00
C ARG A 1063 -8.35 37.19 6.43
N GLY A 1064 -7.02 37.13 6.45
CA GLY A 1064 -6.25 35.95 6.04
C GLY A 1064 -6.61 34.71 6.87
N GLN A 1065 -6.64 34.85 8.20
CA GLN A 1065 -7.06 33.77 9.11
C GLN A 1065 -8.47 33.27 8.82
N VAL A 1066 -9.44 34.15 8.52
CA VAL A 1066 -10.80 33.76 8.11
C VAL A 1066 -10.80 33.06 6.75
N GLU A 1067 -10.02 33.54 5.77
CA GLU A 1067 -9.88 32.90 4.46
C GLU A 1067 -9.21 31.51 4.57
N ASP A 1068 -8.26 31.32 5.48
CA ASP A 1068 -7.62 30.02 5.76
C ASP A 1068 -8.52 29.07 6.57
N LEU A 1069 -9.32 29.60 7.51
CA LEU A 1069 -10.38 28.83 8.16
C LEU A 1069 -11.46 28.39 7.14
N GLU A 1070 -11.82 29.26 6.19
CA GLU A 1070 -12.71 28.89 5.08
C GLU A 1070 -12.12 27.77 4.20
N LYS A 1071 -10.81 27.79 3.92
CA LYS A 1071 -10.12 26.70 3.20
C LYS A 1071 -10.17 25.40 4.01
N LYS A 1072 -9.81 25.45 5.30
CA LYS A 1072 -9.86 24.30 6.22
C LYS A 1072 -11.28 23.72 6.34
N VAL A 1073 -12.33 24.56 6.36
CA VAL A 1073 -13.72 24.08 6.33
C VAL A 1073 -14.06 23.41 5.01
N LYS A 1074 -13.65 23.98 3.86
CA LYS A 1074 -13.90 23.38 2.53
C LYS A 1074 -13.26 22.00 2.41
N THR A 1075 -11.96 21.87 2.72
CA THR A 1075 -11.27 20.56 2.68
C THR A 1075 -11.88 19.55 3.65
N LEU A 1076 -12.21 19.94 4.88
CA LEU A 1076 -12.91 19.06 5.83
C LEU A 1076 -14.29 18.62 5.33
N THR A 1077 -15.05 19.48 4.62
CA THR A 1077 -16.32 19.06 4.00
C THR A 1077 -16.13 18.11 2.82
N GLU A 1078 -15.09 18.31 2.01
CA GLU A 1078 -14.74 17.41 0.90
C GLU A 1078 -14.30 16.05 1.45
N GLU A 1079 -13.41 16.01 2.44
CA GLU A 1079 -13.06 14.79 3.18
C GLU A 1079 -14.30 14.11 3.79
N ALA A 1080 -15.24 14.86 4.38
CA ALA A 1080 -16.47 14.29 4.93
C ALA A 1080 -17.35 13.64 3.84
N THR A 1081 -17.43 14.25 2.65
CA THR A 1081 -18.12 13.62 1.50
C THR A 1081 -17.39 12.39 0.97
N ASN A 1082 -16.05 12.40 0.95
CA ASN A 1082 -15.23 11.25 0.55
C ASN A 1082 -15.36 10.09 1.56
N ARG A 1083 -15.30 10.37 2.87
CA ARG A 1083 -15.56 9.40 3.94
C ARG A 1083 -16.98 8.83 3.83
N LYS A 1084 -17.99 9.67 3.53
CA LYS A 1084 -19.37 9.21 3.27
C LYS A 1084 -19.45 8.28 2.05
N ALA A 1085 -18.81 8.63 0.93
CA ALA A 1085 -18.78 7.80 -0.27
C ALA A 1085 -18.09 6.44 -0.03
N LEU A 1086 -17.00 6.43 0.77
CA LEU A 1086 -16.33 5.21 1.22
C LEU A 1086 -17.24 4.35 2.12
N ILE A 1087 -17.94 4.95 3.09
CA ILE A 1087 -18.91 4.26 3.95
C ILE A 1087 -20.07 3.68 3.14
N GLU A 1088 -20.56 4.39 2.13
CA GLU A 1088 -21.59 3.85 1.22
C GLU A 1088 -21.03 2.73 0.33
N SER A 1089 -19.78 2.80 -0.11
CA SER A 1089 -19.09 1.72 -0.85
C SER A 1089 -18.92 0.47 0.01
N LEU A 1090 -18.50 0.63 1.28
CA LEU A 1090 -18.45 -0.43 2.28
C LEU A 1090 -19.84 -1.05 2.52
N LYS A 1091 -20.89 -0.23 2.66
CA LYS A 1091 -22.28 -0.71 2.79
C LYS A 1091 -22.75 -1.48 1.56
N ARG A 1092 -22.40 -1.05 0.34
CA ARG A 1092 -22.70 -1.80 -0.90
C ARG A 1092 -22.00 -3.17 -0.90
N ARG A 1093 -20.70 -3.21 -0.57
CA ARG A 1093 -19.93 -4.47 -0.47
C ARG A 1093 -20.47 -5.41 0.62
N LEU A 1094 -20.81 -4.88 1.80
CA LEU A 1094 -21.42 -5.64 2.89
C LEU A 1094 -22.80 -6.21 2.49
N ASN A 1095 -23.63 -5.41 1.80
CA ASN A 1095 -24.91 -5.90 1.28
C ASN A 1095 -24.72 -7.04 0.26
N VAL A 1096 -23.74 -6.94 -0.65
CA VAL A 1096 -23.40 -8.02 -1.59
C VAL A 1096 -22.96 -9.27 -0.82
N ALA A 1097 -21.96 -9.15 0.07
CA ALA A 1097 -21.46 -10.26 0.87
C ALA A 1097 -22.53 -10.92 1.75
N THR A 1098 -23.49 -10.16 2.30
CA THR A 1098 -24.63 -10.74 3.03
C THR A 1098 -25.62 -11.44 2.10
N THR A 1099 -25.88 -10.93 0.88
CA THR A 1099 -26.71 -11.67 -0.09
C THR A 1099 -26.02 -12.93 -0.62
N GLU A 1100 -24.70 -12.94 -0.74
CA GLU A 1100 -23.90 -14.12 -1.12
C GLU A 1100 -23.87 -15.14 0.03
N LYS A 1101 -23.60 -14.70 1.26
CA LYS A 1101 -23.72 -15.53 2.47
C LYS A 1101 -25.11 -16.19 2.55
N ASN A 1102 -26.18 -15.43 2.39
CA ASN A 1102 -27.55 -15.96 2.43
C ASN A 1102 -27.81 -16.98 1.30
N GLN A 1103 -27.17 -16.84 0.13
CA GLN A 1103 -27.23 -17.83 -0.95
C GLN A 1103 -26.45 -19.10 -0.60
N TYR A 1104 -25.25 -18.98 0.00
CA TYR A 1104 -24.48 -20.13 0.47
C TYR A 1104 -25.16 -20.87 1.62
N GLU A 1105 -25.76 -20.17 2.58
CA GLU A 1105 -26.61 -20.79 3.63
C GLU A 1105 -27.82 -21.50 3.01
N ALA A 1106 -28.45 -20.91 1.98
CA ALA A 1106 -29.54 -21.52 1.23
C ALA A 1106 -29.12 -22.68 0.31
N SER A 1107 -27.84 -22.83 -0.05
CA SER A 1107 -27.32 -24.04 -0.71
C SER A 1107 -26.89 -25.10 0.30
N CYS A 1108 -26.23 -24.74 1.40
CA CYS A 1108 -25.81 -25.67 2.45
C CYS A 1108 -27.00 -26.34 3.14
N THR A 1109 -28.09 -25.60 3.38
CA THR A 1109 -29.34 -26.18 3.91
C THR A 1109 -30.01 -27.15 2.94
N LYS A 1110 -29.97 -26.88 1.62
CA LYS A 1110 -30.44 -27.84 0.60
C LYS A 1110 -29.57 -29.09 0.54
N LEU A 1111 -28.25 -28.93 0.48
CA LEU A 1111 -27.29 -30.04 0.45
C LEU A 1111 -27.40 -30.91 1.69
N LYS A 1112 -27.57 -30.32 2.89
CA LYS A 1112 -27.87 -31.06 4.11
C LYS A 1112 -29.17 -31.84 4.00
N GLY A 1113 -30.26 -31.21 3.54
CA GLY A 1113 -31.54 -31.90 3.35
C GLY A 1113 -31.52 -32.98 2.24
N ASP A 1114 -30.61 -32.89 1.26
CA ASP A 1114 -30.41 -33.94 0.26
C ASP A 1114 -29.46 -35.06 0.73
N LEU A 1115 -28.51 -34.76 1.63
CA LEU A 1115 -27.72 -35.74 2.37
C LEU A 1115 -28.61 -36.56 3.31
N GLU A 1116 -29.46 -35.92 4.12
CA GLU A 1116 -30.43 -36.60 4.99
C GLU A 1116 -31.35 -37.57 4.20
N LYS A 1117 -31.77 -37.19 2.98
CA LYS A 1117 -32.52 -38.08 2.06
C LYS A 1117 -31.67 -39.21 1.48
N LYS A 1118 -30.35 -39.05 1.36
CA LYS A 1118 -29.41 -40.09 0.92
C LYS A 1118 -29.15 -41.08 2.06
N ASP A 1119 -28.98 -40.60 3.28
CA ASP A 1119 -28.78 -41.43 4.47
C ASP A 1119 -30.03 -42.27 4.77
N GLN A 1120 -31.23 -41.68 4.67
CA GLN A 1120 -32.50 -42.42 4.73
C GLN A 1120 -32.59 -43.53 3.67
N ARG A 1121 -32.08 -43.30 2.45
CA ARG A 1121 -32.01 -44.35 1.40
C ARG A 1121 -30.95 -45.39 1.70
N MET A 1122 -29.79 -45.01 2.24
CA MET A 1122 -28.75 -45.94 2.66
C MET A 1122 -29.25 -46.86 3.76
N HIS A 1123 -29.91 -46.34 4.80
CA HIS A 1123 -30.52 -47.17 5.85
C HIS A 1123 -31.63 -48.07 5.30
N ALA A 1124 -32.48 -47.59 4.38
CA ALA A 1124 -33.49 -48.43 3.74
C ALA A 1124 -32.88 -49.55 2.86
N LEU A 1125 -31.77 -49.29 2.18
CA LEU A 1125 -31.02 -50.30 1.43
C LEU A 1125 -30.32 -51.28 2.37
N GLN A 1126 -29.68 -50.81 3.45
CA GLN A 1126 -29.01 -51.63 4.46
C GLN A 1126 -29.99 -52.56 5.18
N ALA A 1127 -31.18 -52.07 5.55
CA ALA A 1127 -32.24 -52.89 6.11
C ALA A 1127 -32.73 -53.97 5.13
N ARG A 1128 -32.81 -53.65 3.83
CA ARG A 1128 -33.15 -54.63 2.78
C ARG A 1128 -32.05 -55.66 2.54
N VAL A 1129 -30.78 -55.25 2.63
CA VAL A 1129 -29.62 -56.14 2.55
C VAL A 1129 -29.63 -57.12 3.74
N GLY A 1130 -29.76 -56.62 4.97
CA GLY A 1130 -29.89 -57.45 6.17
C GLY A 1130 -31.08 -58.41 6.13
N ALA A 1131 -32.23 -57.98 5.57
CA ALA A 1131 -33.36 -58.87 5.35
C ALA A 1131 -33.07 -59.96 4.29
N SER A 1132 -32.30 -59.65 3.25
CA SER A 1132 -31.85 -60.67 2.26
C SER A 1132 -30.76 -61.59 2.80
N GLU A 1133 -29.89 -61.12 3.69
CA GLU A 1133 -28.89 -61.94 4.40
C GLU A 1133 -29.59 -62.90 5.39
N GLN A 1134 -30.60 -62.43 6.12
CA GLN A 1134 -31.46 -63.27 6.96
C GLN A 1134 -32.21 -64.32 6.13
N ALA A 1135 -32.75 -63.94 4.95
CA ALA A 1135 -33.38 -64.90 4.04
C ALA A 1135 -32.37 -65.91 3.45
N LEU A 1136 -31.14 -65.48 3.15
CA LEU A 1136 -30.06 -66.35 2.66
C LEU A 1136 -29.65 -67.35 3.74
N THR A 1137 -29.35 -66.90 4.95
CA THR A 1137 -28.97 -67.79 6.07
C THR A 1137 -30.07 -68.77 6.46
N ALA A 1138 -31.36 -68.38 6.36
CA ALA A 1138 -32.47 -69.31 6.52
C ALA A 1138 -32.55 -70.34 5.39
N LEU A 1139 -32.30 -69.95 4.13
CA LEU A 1139 -32.21 -70.90 3.00
C LEU A 1139 -31.01 -71.85 3.16
N GLU A 1140 -29.84 -71.35 3.56
CA GLU A 1140 -28.65 -72.15 3.87
C GLU A 1140 -28.93 -73.16 4.99
N GLN A 1141 -29.60 -72.75 6.07
CA GLN A 1141 -30.05 -73.64 7.14
C GLN A 1141 -30.95 -74.75 6.61
N THR A 1142 -32.03 -74.42 5.88
CA THR A 1142 -32.92 -75.44 5.31
C THR A 1142 -32.23 -76.34 4.28
N ALA A 1143 -31.21 -75.85 3.57
CA ALA A 1143 -30.38 -76.66 2.67
C ALA A 1143 -29.46 -77.62 3.45
N THR A 1144 -28.85 -77.17 4.56
CA THR A 1144 -28.08 -78.05 5.45
C THR A 1144 -28.97 -79.11 6.10
N GLU A 1145 -30.16 -78.75 6.60
CA GLU A 1145 -31.14 -79.72 7.14
C GLU A 1145 -31.55 -80.77 6.10
N GLN A 1146 -31.75 -80.37 4.83
CA GLN A 1146 -32.05 -81.32 3.75
C GLN A 1146 -30.86 -82.22 3.41
N MET A 1147 -29.63 -81.70 3.38
CA MET A 1147 -28.42 -82.51 3.18
C MET A 1147 -28.15 -83.47 4.34
N GLU A 1148 -28.39 -83.04 5.59
CA GLU A 1148 -28.32 -83.89 6.77
C GLU A 1148 -29.40 -84.98 6.73
N GLY A 1149 -30.64 -84.64 6.38
CA GLY A 1149 -31.71 -85.63 6.18
C GLY A 1149 -31.38 -86.66 5.09
N LEU A 1150 -30.81 -86.22 3.96
CA LEU A 1150 -30.39 -87.12 2.87
C LEU A 1150 -29.18 -87.99 3.24
N THR A 1151 -28.21 -87.46 4.00
CA THR A 1151 -27.05 -88.24 4.46
C THR A 1151 -27.41 -89.21 5.59
N GLN A 1152 -28.36 -88.88 6.46
CA GLN A 1152 -28.95 -89.82 7.42
C GLN A 1152 -29.73 -90.94 6.70
N GLN A 1153 -30.51 -90.62 5.66
CA GLN A 1153 -31.21 -91.61 4.85
C GLN A 1153 -30.24 -92.53 4.09
N SER A 1154 -29.22 -91.97 3.42
CA SER A 1154 -28.24 -92.77 2.67
C SER A 1154 -27.37 -93.62 3.60
N SER A 1155 -26.97 -93.08 4.76
CA SER A 1155 -26.34 -93.84 5.84
C SER A 1155 -27.21 -95.02 6.26
N HIS A 1156 -28.49 -94.81 6.57
CA HIS A 1156 -29.39 -95.91 6.97
C HIS A 1156 -29.61 -96.96 5.85
N VAL A 1157 -29.57 -96.56 4.58
CA VAL A 1157 -29.60 -97.50 3.43
C VAL A 1157 -28.29 -98.28 3.32
N LEU A 1158 -27.13 -97.64 3.44
CA LEU A 1158 -25.82 -98.31 3.46
C LEU A 1158 -25.73 -99.30 4.63
N ASP A 1159 -26.23 -98.91 5.80
CA ASP A 1159 -26.28 -99.74 7.01
C ASP A 1159 -27.15 -101.00 6.82
N LYS A 1160 -28.28 -100.87 6.09
CA LYS A 1160 -29.13 -102.01 5.68
C LYS A 1160 -28.42 -102.90 4.65
N LEU A 1161 -27.79 -102.32 3.64
CA LEU A 1161 -27.04 -103.05 2.61
C LEU A 1161 -25.83 -103.78 3.20
N GLN A 1162 -25.11 -103.17 4.15
CA GLN A 1162 -23.98 -103.79 4.85
C GLN A 1162 -24.44 -104.97 5.73
N LYS A 1163 -25.60 -104.85 6.38
CA LYS A 1163 -26.23 -105.96 7.13
C LYS A 1163 -26.67 -107.11 6.20
N GLN A 1164 -27.26 -106.80 5.03
CA GLN A 1164 -27.60 -107.80 4.01
C GLN A 1164 -26.36 -108.45 3.39
N LEU A 1165 -25.29 -107.68 3.16
CA LEU A 1165 -24.02 -108.17 2.64
C LEU A 1165 -23.33 -109.09 3.67
N GLY A 1166 -23.36 -108.75 4.96
CA GLY A 1166 -22.90 -109.64 6.03
C GLY A 1166 -23.70 -110.95 6.12
N GLN A 1167 -25.02 -110.89 5.92
CA GLN A 1167 -25.87 -112.08 5.81
C GLN A 1167 -25.48 -112.94 4.59
N ALA A 1168 -25.28 -112.33 3.42
CA ALA A 1168 -24.84 -113.02 2.21
C ALA A 1168 -23.44 -113.65 2.36
N TYR A 1169 -22.49 -112.96 3.03
CA TYR A 1169 -21.20 -113.56 3.36
C TYR A 1169 -21.33 -114.75 4.31
N SER A 1170 -22.15 -114.66 5.37
CA SER A 1170 -22.34 -115.80 6.27
C SER A 1170 -23.02 -117.00 5.58
N GLN A 1171 -23.91 -116.76 4.61
CA GLN A 1171 -24.45 -117.82 3.73
C GLN A 1171 -23.37 -118.41 2.81
N LEU A 1172 -22.44 -117.59 2.30
CA LEU A 1172 -21.32 -118.04 1.48
C LEU A 1172 -20.34 -118.88 2.30
N GLU A 1173 -20.07 -118.52 3.56
CA GLU A 1173 -19.28 -119.34 4.50
C GLU A 1173 -19.99 -120.66 4.86
N GLN A 1174 -21.31 -120.65 5.03
CA GLN A 1174 -22.12 -121.87 5.20
C GLN A 1174 -22.03 -122.78 3.97
N LEU A 1175 -22.13 -122.23 2.76
CA LEU A 1175 -21.94 -122.99 1.52
C LEU A 1175 -20.50 -123.48 1.35
N HIS A 1176 -19.50 -122.69 1.71
CA HIS A 1176 -18.09 -123.09 1.61
C HIS A 1176 -17.74 -124.20 2.62
N SER A 1177 -18.24 -124.11 3.84
CA SER A 1177 -18.09 -125.17 4.85
C SER A 1177 -18.86 -126.44 4.48
N PHE A 1178 -20.06 -126.33 3.90
CA PHE A 1178 -20.78 -127.46 3.32
C PHE A 1178 -20.02 -128.12 2.16
N ILE A 1179 -19.51 -127.33 1.20
CA ILE A 1179 -18.68 -127.84 0.09
C ILE A 1179 -17.41 -128.52 0.61
N LYS A 1180 -16.77 -127.97 1.64
CA LYS A 1180 -15.57 -128.55 2.27
C LYS A 1180 -15.87 -129.86 3.00
N ALA A 1181 -17.02 -129.95 3.68
CA ALA A 1181 -17.51 -131.18 4.28
C ALA A 1181 -17.82 -132.24 3.20
N LEU A 1182 -18.58 -131.88 2.16
CA LEU A 1182 -18.90 -132.76 1.03
C LEU A 1182 -17.64 -133.26 0.31
N ALA A 1183 -16.64 -132.40 0.10
CA ALA A 1183 -15.36 -132.78 -0.50
C ALA A 1183 -14.55 -133.71 0.42
N SER A 1184 -14.67 -133.55 1.74
CA SER A 1184 -14.05 -134.46 2.72
C SER A 1184 -14.75 -135.82 2.72
N GLU A 1185 -16.09 -135.86 2.63
CA GLU A 1185 -16.87 -137.09 2.52
C GLU A 1185 -16.54 -137.85 1.22
N ILE A 1186 -16.48 -137.15 0.07
CA ILE A 1186 -16.06 -137.74 -1.21
C ILE A 1186 -14.62 -138.27 -1.14
N LEU A 1187 -13.71 -137.61 -0.41
CA LEU A 1187 -12.36 -138.11 -0.17
C LEU A 1187 -12.34 -139.33 0.76
N LEU A 1188 -13.27 -139.46 1.71
CA LEU A 1188 -13.45 -140.64 2.54
C LEU A 1188 -14.05 -141.81 1.72
N ASP A 1189 -15.09 -141.58 0.92
CA ASP A 1189 -15.65 -142.56 -0.02
C ASP A 1189 -14.59 -143.11 -0.98
N VAL A 1190 -13.82 -142.22 -1.62
CA VAL A 1190 -12.72 -142.61 -2.53
C VAL A 1190 -11.64 -143.39 -1.78
N GLN A 1191 -11.34 -143.04 -0.53
CA GLN A 1191 -10.42 -143.82 0.31
C GLN A 1191 -11.01 -145.17 0.71
N GLU A 1192 -12.30 -145.29 1.01
CA GLU A 1192 -12.91 -146.56 1.36
C GLU A 1192 -13.01 -147.47 0.14
N VAL A 1193 -13.44 -146.97 -1.01
CA VAL A 1193 -13.42 -147.70 -2.29
C VAL A 1193 -12.00 -148.17 -2.63
N LYS A 1194 -10.98 -147.33 -2.44
CA LYS A 1194 -9.56 -147.70 -2.57
C LYS A 1194 -9.17 -148.80 -1.57
N GLN A 1195 -9.62 -148.73 -0.33
CA GLN A 1195 -9.40 -149.79 0.67
C GLN A 1195 -10.14 -151.08 0.32
N GLN A 1196 -11.38 -151.03 -0.18
CA GLN A 1196 -12.14 -152.20 -0.64
C GLN A 1196 -11.47 -152.86 -1.85
N LEU A 1197 -10.94 -152.08 -2.80
CA LEU A 1197 -10.11 -152.56 -3.90
C LEU A 1197 -8.82 -153.23 -3.40
N MET A 1198 -8.13 -152.63 -2.43
CA MET A 1198 -6.93 -153.22 -1.82
C MET A 1198 -7.23 -154.48 -1.00
N LYS A 1199 -8.38 -154.54 -0.31
CA LYS A 1199 -8.90 -155.75 0.35
C LYS A 1199 -9.19 -156.84 -0.68
N ARG A 1200 -9.89 -156.54 -1.78
CA ARG A 1200 -10.13 -157.47 -2.91
C ARG A 1200 -8.83 -157.94 -3.57
N ARG A 1201 -7.81 -157.08 -3.70
CA ARG A 1201 -6.47 -157.44 -4.22
C ARG A 1201 -5.74 -158.39 -3.27
N ARG A 1202 -5.76 -158.12 -1.96
CA ARG A 1202 -5.16 -158.99 -0.93
C ARG A 1202 -5.88 -160.34 -0.81
N LEU A 1203 -7.21 -160.38 -0.89
CA LEU A 1203 -7.99 -161.63 -0.95
C LEU A 1203 -7.66 -162.48 -2.20
N ARG A 1204 -7.32 -161.84 -3.33
CA ARG A 1204 -6.80 -162.54 -4.53
C ARG A 1204 -5.34 -163.00 -4.43
N GLN A 1205 -4.61 -162.65 -3.36
CA GLN A 1205 -3.22 -163.06 -3.12
C GLN A 1205 -3.04 -163.95 -1.87
N ALA A 1206 -4.09 -164.15 -1.05
CA ALA A 1206 -4.03 -164.95 0.17
C ALA A 1206 -4.46 -166.42 0.00
N ASN A 1207 -5.20 -166.76 -1.07
CA ASN A 1207 -5.67 -168.12 -1.31
C ASN A 1207 -4.65 -168.92 -2.14
N ALA A 1208 -4.04 -169.93 -1.49
CA ALA A 1208 -3.35 -171.13 -2.02
C ALA A 1208 -2.83 -171.08 -3.48
N VAL A 1209 -1.53 -171.19 -3.77
CA VAL A 1209 -0.44 -171.87 -3.03
C VAL A 1209 -0.74 -173.34 -2.75
N ALA A 1210 -1.07 -174.08 -3.81
CA ALA A 1210 -0.71 -175.48 -3.96
C ALA A 1210 -0.29 -175.71 -5.43
N VAL A 1211 0.85 -176.37 -5.65
CA VAL A 1211 1.43 -176.78 -6.96
C VAL A 1211 2.00 -175.64 -7.84
N LYS A 1212 3.28 -175.81 -8.26
CA LYS A 1212 4.09 -175.02 -9.24
C LYS A 1212 4.42 -173.55 -8.87
N GLY A 1213 5.66 -173.07 -8.87
CA GLY A 1213 6.98 -173.75 -8.90
C GLY A 1213 7.90 -173.35 -10.07
N GLY A 1214 8.83 -172.41 -9.83
CA GLY A 1214 9.88 -171.97 -10.79
C GLY A 1214 9.41 -170.92 -11.80
N LEU A 1215 10.26 -170.07 -12.41
CA LEU A 1215 11.71 -169.81 -12.27
C LEU A 1215 11.96 -168.31 -12.59
N SER A 1216 12.72 -167.55 -11.78
CA SER A 1216 13.31 -166.25 -12.23
C SER A 1216 14.40 -165.64 -11.33
N ALA A 1217 14.35 -165.80 -10.00
CA ALA A 1217 15.29 -165.10 -9.11
C ALA A 1217 16.76 -165.58 -9.22
N LYS A 1218 16.98 -166.88 -9.46
CA LYS A 1218 18.34 -167.47 -9.51
C LYS A 1218 19.11 -167.18 -10.80
N SER A 1219 18.45 -166.78 -11.89
CA SER A 1219 19.13 -166.34 -13.12
C SER A 1219 19.66 -164.92 -12.98
N MET A 1220 18.91 -164.01 -12.37
CA MET A 1220 19.31 -162.60 -12.20
C MET A 1220 20.57 -162.45 -11.34
N ILE A 1221 20.68 -163.20 -10.23
CA ILE A 1221 21.89 -163.18 -9.36
C ILE A 1221 23.09 -163.78 -10.10
N LYS A 1222 22.92 -164.86 -10.87
CA LYS A 1222 23.98 -165.39 -11.73
C LYS A 1222 24.41 -164.40 -12.82
N ALA A 1223 23.47 -163.64 -13.39
CA ALA A 1223 23.77 -162.62 -14.38
C ALA A 1223 24.58 -161.45 -13.78
N LYS A 1224 24.23 -160.95 -12.59
CA LYS A 1224 25.00 -159.90 -11.89
C LYS A 1224 26.42 -160.37 -11.55
N SER A 1225 26.56 -161.57 -10.97
CA SER A 1225 27.87 -162.18 -10.68
C SER A 1225 28.75 -162.39 -11.93
N ILE A 1226 28.16 -162.82 -13.06
CA ILE A 1226 28.91 -162.97 -14.32
C ILE A 1226 29.26 -161.60 -14.93
N ALA A 1227 28.37 -160.61 -14.87
CA ALA A 1227 28.64 -159.26 -15.37
C ALA A 1227 29.79 -158.58 -14.62
N ALA A 1228 29.79 -158.65 -13.28
CA ALA A 1228 30.89 -158.17 -12.44
C ALA A 1228 32.23 -158.85 -12.80
N SER A 1229 32.21 -160.18 -12.97
CA SER A 1229 33.38 -160.98 -13.33
C SER A 1229 33.93 -160.70 -14.74
N ILE A 1230 33.07 -160.34 -15.71
CA ILE A 1230 33.50 -159.96 -17.07
C ILE A 1230 34.03 -158.52 -17.12
N LEU A 1231 33.41 -157.60 -16.37
CA LEU A 1231 33.79 -156.18 -16.36
C LEU A 1231 34.92 -155.86 -15.37
N ASN A 1232 35.31 -156.83 -14.53
CA ASN A 1232 36.38 -156.71 -13.54
C ASN A 1232 36.16 -155.55 -12.52
N MET A 1233 34.88 -155.30 -12.19
CA MET A 1233 34.41 -154.28 -11.22
C MET A 1233 33.63 -154.95 -10.08
N SER A 1234 33.40 -154.25 -8.97
CA SER A 1234 32.74 -154.85 -7.80
C SER A 1234 31.22 -154.95 -7.98
N GLU A 1235 30.58 -155.89 -7.28
CA GLU A 1235 29.13 -156.12 -7.43
C GLU A 1235 28.27 -154.95 -6.91
N ASN A 1236 28.84 -154.06 -6.09
CA ASN A 1236 28.21 -152.82 -5.63
C ASN A 1236 28.12 -151.77 -6.76
N ASP A 1237 29.18 -151.63 -7.58
CA ASP A 1237 29.26 -150.60 -8.63
C ASP A 1237 28.20 -150.80 -9.73
N LEU A 1238 27.65 -152.02 -9.83
CA LEU A 1238 26.57 -152.39 -10.75
C LEU A 1238 25.16 -152.16 -10.16
N ALA A 1239 25.04 -151.89 -8.85
CA ALA A 1239 23.76 -151.64 -8.19
C ALA A 1239 23.28 -150.19 -8.40
N ASP A 1240 24.13 -149.21 -8.15
CA ASP A 1240 23.80 -147.77 -8.19
C ASP A 1240 23.39 -147.26 -9.59
N ILE A 1241 23.66 -148.03 -10.66
CA ILE A 1241 23.25 -147.72 -12.04
C ILE A 1241 21.80 -148.15 -12.32
N MET A 1242 21.18 -149.00 -11.49
CA MET A 1242 19.88 -149.63 -11.77
C MET A 1242 18.67 -148.98 -11.10
N ASP A 1243 18.84 -148.14 -10.07
CA ASP A 1243 17.74 -147.60 -9.26
C ASP A 1243 17.49 -146.10 -9.54
N THR A 1244 16.57 -145.80 -10.45
CA THR A 1244 15.99 -144.45 -10.62
C THR A 1244 14.47 -144.52 -10.85
N ASP A 1245 13.67 -143.97 -9.92
CA ASP A 1245 12.42 -143.25 -10.21
C ASP A 1245 11.82 -142.60 -8.94
N GLN A 1246 11.44 -141.32 -9.02
CA GLN A 1246 10.68 -140.57 -8.00
C GLN A 1246 9.87 -139.43 -8.67
N SER A 1247 8.85 -138.93 -7.96
CA SER A 1247 7.84 -137.92 -8.36
C SER A 1247 6.88 -138.38 -9.47
N PHE A 1248 5.57 -138.11 -9.42
CA PHE A 1248 4.82 -137.13 -8.60
C PHE A 1248 4.02 -137.72 -7.43
#